data_AF-A0A238ZDM9-F1
#
_entry.id   AF-A0A238ZDM9-F1
#
_cell.length_a   1.000
_cell.length_b   1.000
_cell.length_c   1.000
_cell.angle_alpha   90.00
_cell.angle_beta   90.00
_cell.angle_gamma   90.00
#
_symmetry.space_group_name_H-M   'P 1'
#
loop_
_entity.id
_entity.type
_entity.pdbx_description
1 polymer ?
#
loop_
_entity_poly.entity_id
_entity_poly.type
_entity_poly.pdbx_seq_one_letter_code
_entity_poly.pdbx_strand_id
1 'polypeptide(L)'
;MKNYIRQLNYQMIVGCLAFLLSAFQSQAQTTFTITKAEDTNDGVCDADCSLREALQVAYQTPGDNIIEFSSLFDSPQTITLLLGQLEIGPPSGGHGGNYIINGPGQDLLTIDGNLQHRVFYAGFGHIDVEINNLTIANGKPDQPGTNNDSQPYPQWGGGFMKLGGDLGSYCRFINVTIENCEALRGGAISSYGGNMYLDGVTLRNNHSDGYGSAIEEEGRIFEIKNSAIYGNTGASPIRMHANIADVDFKMENSTISGNTTPSGASAIEFITNGDRTQIHNINSNTITNNTSDSDGIAGAAITFGGTGTIDGTIDNSIVSGNFANGSPSDIGTDLFHVDSDYNLIGTGATQISGLNNILNVNDPLLAPLADNGGNTQSHIPYGNSPVLNVGFTTLPLDQIGNTRGILGTSDIGAIEIQSVSNFVVTKTEDTNDGVCDGDCSLREAFIAANNNPGTDTIEFSSLFNSPQTITVNPPEYTDPNDTNSAILFGQMEVGATGGFGGSLIIQGPGQDLLTIDGNDATRIFYNGFAHLNLEINDLTMINGNSSTIQGPYTTYGGGILLLGTNQTDFNNVTIASCTSPNGGAISVWTGTVNLDGVTLRGNNANYGAAIESEAGTLNINNSVVYDNTGAEALKVWASNSSSSQTLIINNSTISGNTAPSGGSAIETRTNSGRTTTMLITNSTITNNSSEGQGPLGAISHDGGVNTTIWTVQNSIISGNIPADIAANDFELESSYNLIGTGTTAIVDGTNNNIIGVNNPLLLPLADNGGNTLSHSFYNNSPAYNNGNPATTEITDQIGNPRNSNNEGYDIGAIEMQVILEPITLRTIAYLQGAGTSPLSGEEDLMRDDLRIANLIPTTSPYSDGRTCNESVFDEASNPSESIVDWVWLEIRDENDSSVVLYSQSALIQRNGFILDSDGISNINIPLPAGSYYVSINHRNHLGVMSSNPLTFENSATPLDLDFSFSIAFVEGEENSLIELANGKFALYGGDFDGNGQVQSTDLNIVISLLGSDSNLEADMDMNGQVQTIDINSLLIPNLGKGQAFND
;
A
#
# COMPACT_ATOMS: atom_id res chain seq x y z
N MET A 1 51.42 9.28 60.25
CA MET A 1 50.83 9.70 58.95
C MET A 1 50.42 8.51 58.08
N LYS A 2 51.33 7.63 57.62
CA LYS A 2 50.97 6.46 56.79
C LYS A 2 49.99 5.47 57.45
N ASN A 3 50.08 5.25 58.76
CA ASN A 3 49.12 4.39 59.48
C ASN A 3 47.76 5.09 59.75
N TYR A 4 47.73 6.43 59.77
CA TYR A 4 46.50 7.21 59.96
C TYR A 4 45.69 7.31 58.65
N ILE A 5 46.40 7.44 57.51
CA ILE A 5 45.81 7.42 56.16
C ILE A 5 45.28 6.01 55.81
N ARG A 6 45.97 4.94 56.26
CA ARG A 6 45.45 3.57 56.11
C ARG A 6 44.21 3.31 56.96
N GLN A 7 44.10 3.86 58.17
CA GLN A 7 42.89 3.74 58.98
C GLN A 7 41.73 4.58 58.44
N LEU A 8 41.97 5.77 57.90
CA LEU A 8 40.93 6.57 57.23
C LEU A 8 40.40 5.89 55.96
N ASN A 9 41.27 5.33 55.12
CA ASN A 9 40.85 4.63 53.90
C ASN A 9 40.14 3.30 54.20
N TYR A 10 40.52 2.59 55.27
CA TYR A 10 39.81 1.37 55.66
C TYR A 10 38.43 1.67 56.29
N GLN A 11 38.29 2.77 57.03
CA GLN A 11 37.00 3.21 57.56
C GLN A 11 36.07 3.78 56.47
N MET A 12 36.60 4.47 55.45
CA MET A 12 35.82 4.87 54.27
C MET A 12 35.42 3.68 53.40
N ILE A 13 36.31 2.73 53.14
CA ILE A 13 35.99 1.56 52.32
C ILE A 13 35.00 0.63 53.04
N VAL A 14 35.13 0.44 54.36
CA VAL A 14 34.17 -0.33 55.15
C VAL A 14 32.85 0.44 55.34
N GLY A 15 32.86 1.77 55.38
CA GLY A 15 31.67 2.62 55.35
C GLY A 15 30.92 2.56 54.01
N CYS A 16 31.64 2.62 52.89
CA CYS A 16 31.08 2.46 51.54
C CYS A 16 30.62 1.02 51.27
N LEU A 17 31.33 -0.01 51.76
CA LEU A 17 30.86 -1.40 51.67
C LEU A 17 29.66 -1.66 52.60
N ALA A 18 29.57 -1.02 53.77
CA ALA A 18 28.39 -1.13 54.62
C ALA A 18 27.17 -0.42 54.00
N PHE A 19 27.38 0.69 53.28
CA PHE A 19 26.34 1.39 52.51
C PHE A 19 25.93 0.60 51.25
N LEU A 20 26.88 -0.03 50.56
CA LEU A 20 26.64 -0.92 49.41
C LEU A 20 25.98 -2.26 49.84
N LEU A 21 26.33 -2.83 51.00
CA LEU A 21 25.65 -4.02 51.53
C LEU A 21 24.30 -3.71 52.18
N SER A 22 24.03 -2.49 52.64
CA SER A 22 22.68 -2.07 53.04
C SER A 22 21.79 -1.67 51.87
N ALA A 23 22.37 -1.30 50.72
CA ALA A 23 21.66 -0.96 49.48
C ALA A 23 21.31 -2.18 48.61
N PHE A 24 21.80 -3.37 48.94
CA PHE A 24 21.38 -4.65 48.34
C PHE A 24 20.52 -5.47 49.32
N GLN A 25 19.57 -4.83 50.00
CA GLN A 25 18.32 -5.51 50.26
C GLN A 25 17.49 -5.31 48.99
N SER A 26 17.15 -6.41 48.29
CA SER A 26 16.14 -6.34 47.24
C SER A 26 14.90 -5.72 47.88
N GLN A 27 14.57 -4.48 47.50
CA GLN A 27 13.26 -3.93 47.82
C GLN A 27 12.24 -4.91 47.27
N ALA A 28 11.24 -5.28 48.06
CA ALA A 28 10.19 -6.17 47.56
C ALA A 28 9.55 -5.48 46.35
N GLN A 29 9.64 -6.10 45.18
CA GLN A 29 8.97 -5.65 43.97
C GLN A 29 7.61 -6.31 43.89
N THR A 30 6.57 -5.52 43.63
CA THR A 30 5.22 -6.01 43.42
C THR A 30 4.75 -5.58 42.05
N THR A 31 4.32 -6.55 41.23
CA THR A 31 3.76 -6.29 39.90
C THR A 31 2.25 -6.33 39.96
N PHE A 32 1.60 -5.32 39.39
CA PHE A 32 0.16 -5.25 39.17
C PHE A 32 -0.10 -5.28 37.67
N THR A 33 -0.92 -6.22 37.21
CA THR A 33 -1.25 -6.39 35.80
C THR A 33 -2.62 -5.82 35.51
N ILE A 34 -2.70 -4.85 34.60
CA ILE A 34 -3.95 -4.24 34.15
C ILE A 34 -4.63 -5.19 33.17
N THR A 35 -5.87 -5.58 33.47
CA THR A 35 -6.62 -6.58 32.68
C THR A 35 -7.79 -6.00 31.89
N LYS A 36 -8.08 -4.70 32.07
CA LYS A 36 -9.19 -4.02 31.39
C LYS A 36 -8.87 -2.56 31.08
N ALA A 37 -9.58 -1.99 30.11
CA ALA A 37 -9.39 -0.61 29.66
C ALA A 37 -10.32 0.40 30.36
N GLU A 38 -11.34 -0.07 31.07
CA GLU A 38 -12.31 0.79 31.73
C GLU A 38 -11.73 1.46 32.99
N ASP A 39 -11.99 2.76 33.15
CA ASP A 39 -11.67 3.51 34.36
C ASP A 39 -12.67 3.21 35.49
N THR A 40 -12.48 2.08 36.17
CA THR A 40 -13.29 1.66 37.35
C THR A 40 -12.51 1.78 38.65
N ASN A 41 -13.24 1.77 39.77
CA ASN A 41 -12.64 1.70 41.10
C ASN A 41 -13.52 0.91 42.07
N ASP A 42 -13.25 -0.39 42.22
CA ASP A 42 -13.83 -1.21 43.29
C ASP A 42 -12.91 -1.33 44.53
N GLY A 43 -11.69 -0.78 44.45
CA GLY A 43 -10.70 -0.73 45.50
C GLY A 43 -9.78 -1.95 45.62
N VAL A 44 -9.85 -2.92 44.70
CA VAL A 44 -8.97 -4.08 44.64
C VAL A 44 -8.41 -4.29 43.23
N CYS A 45 -7.21 -4.85 43.12
CA CYS A 45 -6.62 -5.23 41.83
C CYS A 45 -6.53 -6.76 41.80
N ASP A 46 -7.52 -7.42 41.20
CA ASP A 46 -7.57 -8.88 41.05
C ASP A 46 -7.67 -9.31 39.57
N ALA A 47 -8.53 -10.27 39.21
CA ALA A 47 -8.69 -10.67 37.81
C ALA A 47 -9.31 -9.56 36.94
N ASP A 48 -9.97 -8.59 37.56
CA ASP A 48 -10.66 -7.47 36.92
C ASP A 48 -10.02 -6.12 37.32
N CYS A 49 -8.73 -5.94 37.05
CA CYS A 49 -7.95 -4.81 37.54
C CYS A 49 -7.81 -3.67 36.51
N SER A 50 -8.35 -2.49 36.85
CA SER A 50 -8.13 -1.21 36.13
C SER A 50 -6.80 -0.56 36.52
N LEU A 51 -6.32 0.38 35.70
CA LEU A 51 -5.14 1.18 36.03
C LEU A 51 -5.30 1.97 37.34
N ARG A 52 -6.51 2.51 37.59
CA ARG A 52 -6.80 3.24 38.83
C ARG A 52 -6.76 2.35 40.06
N GLU A 53 -7.34 1.16 39.95
CA GLU A 53 -7.34 0.15 41.01
C GLU A 53 -5.91 -0.28 41.34
N ALA A 54 -5.09 -0.54 40.31
CA ALA A 54 -3.69 -0.89 40.47
C ALA A 54 -2.88 0.19 41.21
N LEU A 55 -3.00 1.45 40.79
CA LEU A 55 -2.30 2.57 41.45
C LEU A 55 -2.76 2.76 42.90
N GLN A 56 -4.05 2.57 43.18
CA GLN A 56 -4.61 2.66 44.53
C GLN A 56 -4.12 1.54 45.46
N VAL A 57 -3.96 0.31 44.95
CA VAL A 57 -3.41 -0.82 45.72
C VAL A 57 -1.89 -0.68 45.87
N ALA A 58 -1.19 -0.23 44.83
CA ALA A 58 0.24 0.04 44.86
C ALA A 58 0.61 1.05 45.95
N TYR A 59 -0.21 2.07 46.17
CA TYR A 59 -0.06 3.00 47.28
C TYR A 59 0.07 2.29 48.64
N GLN A 60 -0.71 1.25 48.90
CA GLN A 60 -0.69 0.55 50.19
C GLN A 60 0.40 -0.54 50.28
N THR A 61 1.19 -0.71 49.21
CA THR A 61 2.14 -1.80 49.07
C THR A 61 3.57 -1.30 49.27
N PRO A 62 4.28 -1.76 50.33
CA PRO A 62 5.66 -1.35 50.58
C PRO A 62 6.62 -1.92 49.52
N GLY A 63 7.56 -1.09 49.05
CA GLY A 63 8.57 -1.49 48.06
C GLY A 63 8.22 -1.03 46.65
N ASP A 64 9.01 -1.43 45.65
CA ASP A 64 8.86 -0.94 44.28
C ASP A 64 7.63 -1.57 43.62
N ASN A 65 6.81 -0.74 42.98
CA ASN A 65 5.56 -1.14 42.36
C ASN A 65 5.68 -1.02 40.84
N ILE A 66 5.51 -2.14 40.16
CA ILE A 66 5.54 -2.23 38.70
C ILE A 66 4.11 -2.39 38.21
N ILE A 67 3.68 -1.52 37.31
CA ILE A 67 2.40 -1.61 36.62
C ILE A 67 2.67 -2.09 35.20
N GLU A 68 2.09 -3.23 34.83
CA GLU A 68 2.20 -3.83 33.50
C GLU A 68 0.79 -4.07 32.92
N PHE A 69 0.71 -4.27 31.61
CA PHE A 69 -0.55 -4.46 30.92
C PHE A 69 -0.65 -5.90 30.40
N SER A 70 -1.83 -6.50 30.52
CA SER A 70 -2.10 -7.85 30.00
C SER A 70 -2.11 -7.85 28.47
N SER A 71 -2.18 -9.05 27.87
CA SER A 71 -2.27 -9.25 26.41
C SER A 71 -3.48 -8.59 25.75
N LEU A 72 -4.46 -8.09 26.52
CA LEU A 72 -5.51 -7.21 25.99
C LEU A 72 -4.91 -6.00 25.25
N PHE A 73 -3.78 -5.50 25.74
CA PHE A 73 -3.12 -4.32 25.22
C PHE A 73 -2.01 -4.63 24.19
N ASP A 74 -1.97 -5.87 23.67
CA ASP A 74 -1.15 -6.23 22.50
C ASP A 74 -1.77 -5.67 21.19
N SER A 75 -2.97 -5.09 21.30
CA SER A 75 -3.66 -4.29 20.27
C SER A 75 -3.96 -2.90 20.80
N PRO A 76 -4.13 -1.86 19.96
CA PRO A 76 -4.40 -0.50 20.41
C PRO A 76 -5.61 -0.40 21.36
N GLN A 77 -5.39 0.16 22.54
CA GLN A 77 -6.40 0.41 23.56
C GLN A 77 -6.32 1.86 24.08
N THR A 78 -7.47 2.39 24.49
CA THR A 78 -7.56 3.70 25.16
C THR A 78 -8.22 3.55 26.52
N ILE A 79 -7.54 4.00 27.57
CA ILE A 79 -8.10 4.16 28.92
C ILE A 79 -8.58 5.60 29.06
N THR A 80 -9.88 5.83 28.91
CA THR A 80 -10.49 7.15 29.10
C THR A 80 -10.86 7.38 30.56
N LEU A 81 -10.33 8.44 31.16
CA LEU A 81 -10.57 8.78 32.56
C LEU A 81 -11.97 9.40 32.75
N LEU A 82 -12.74 8.79 33.65
CA LEU A 82 -14.10 9.19 34.00
C LEU A 82 -14.26 9.53 35.49
N LEU A 83 -13.32 9.08 36.33
CA LEU A 83 -13.40 9.19 37.79
C LEU A 83 -12.41 10.22 38.37
N GLY A 84 -11.87 11.11 37.54
CA GLY A 84 -10.85 12.09 37.91
C GLY A 84 -9.43 11.69 37.48
N GLN A 85 -8.43 12.44 37.94
CA GLN A 85 -7.02 12.16 37.67
C GLN A 85 -6.53 10.86 38.32
N LEU A 86 -5.45 10.26 37.80
CA LEU A 86 -4.76 9.11 38.41
C LEU A 86 -3.71 9.58 39.41
N GLU A 87 -3.82 9.10 40.65
CA GLU A 87 -2.93 9.47 41.77
C GLU A 87 -1.76 8.48 41.86
N ILE A 88 -0.53 8.98 41.78
CA ILE A 88 0.70 8.23 41.99
C ILE A 88 1.22 8.52 43.40
N GLY A 89 0.94 7.61 44.33
CA GLY A 89 1.33 7.69 45.73
C GLY A 89 0.40 8.55 46.61
N PRO A 90 0.71 8.63 47.92
CA PRO A 90 -0.13 9.32 48.90
C PRO A 90 -0.20 10.84 48.67
N PRO A 91 -1.41 11.44 48.66
CA PRO A 91 -1.57 12.90 48.65
C PRO A 91 -0.99 13.60 49.90
N SER A 92 -0.90 12.89 51.03
CA SER A 92 -0.49 13.44 52.34
C SER A 92 0.98 13.23 52.73
N GLY A 93 1.78 12.57 51.87
CA GLY A 93 3.18 12.21 52.14
C GLY A 93 3.38 11.06 53.15
N GLY A 94 4.36 10.20 52.89
CA GLY A 94 4.71 9.01 53.70
C GLY A 94 5.26 7.86 52.85
N HIS A 95 6.19 7.05 53.37
CA HIS A 95 6.93 5.98 52.65
C HIS A 95 5.99 4.88 52.10
N GLY A 96 6.28 4.17 51.00
CA GLY A 96 7.50 4.19 50.18
C GLY A 96 7.53 3.06 49.16
N GLY A 97 7.77 3.43 47.91
CA GLY A 97 7.91 2.56 46.75
C GLY A 97 8.14 3.38 45.49
N ASN A 98 9.05 2.96 44.62
CA ASN A 98 9.19 3.54 43.29
C ASN A 98 8.03 3.04 42.42
N TYR A 99 7.51 3.87 41.53
CA TYR A 99 6.46 3.48 40.59
C TYR A 99 7.06 3.35 39.20
N ILE A 100 6.91 2.18 38.59
CA ILE A 100 7.33 1.93 37.21
C ILE A 100 6.07 1.55 36.44
N ILE A 101 5.60 2.41 35.55
CA ILE A 101 4.45 2.16 34.68
C ILE A 101 4.97 1.80 33.30
N ASN A 102 4.94 0.51 32.97
CA ASN A 102 5.43 -0.02 31.69
C ASN A 102 4.27 -0.23 30.74
N GLY A 103 4.05 0.76 29.86
CA GLY A 103 3.12 0.62 28.76
C GLY A 103 3.59 -0.42 27.72
N PRO A 104 2.66 -0.98 26.92
CA PRO A 104 2.95 -1.93 25.87
C PRO A 104 3.58 -1.30 24.60
N GLY A 105 3.44 0.02 24.41
CA GLY A 105 3.87 0.77 23.24
C GLY A 105 3.09 2.08 23.09
N GLN A 106 3.70 3.13 22.54
CA GLN A 106 3.05 4.44 22.36
C GLN A 106 1.82 4.37 21.43
N ASP A 107 1.87 3.48 20.42
CA ASP A 107 0.76 3.24 19.49
C ASP A 107 -0.26 2.22 20.01
N LEU A 108 0.05 1.55 21.12
CA LEU A 108 -0.77 0.47 21.68
C LEU A 108 -1.59 0.91 22.90
N LEU A 109 -1.12 1.89 23.67
CA LEU A 109 -1.83 2.38 24.84
C LEU A 109 -1.91 3.89 24.87
N THR A 110 -3.14 4.42 24.86
CA THR A 110 -3.43 5.81 25.21
C THR A 110 -4.13 5.90 26.57
N ILE A 111 -3.64 6.76 27.46
CA ILE A 111 -4.33 7.15 28.69
C ILE A 111 -4.86 8.56 28.49
N ASP A 112 -6.18 8.66 28.39
CA ASP A 112 -6.89 9.84 27.89
C ASP A 112 -7.62 10.56 29.04
N GLY A 113 -7.22 11.80 29.34
CA GLY A 113 -7.86 12.66 30.36
C GLY A 113 -9.23 13.24 29.95
N ASN A 114 -9.66 12.98 28.73
CA ASN A 114 -10.93 13.36 28.11
C ASN A 114 -11.22 14.87 28.08
N LEU A 115 -10.16 15.69 28.15
CA LEU A 115 -10.19 17.13 28.40
C LEU A 115 -11.02 17.52 29.64
N GLN A 116 -11.26 16.58 30.54
CA GLN A 116 -11.99 16.78 31.79
C GLN A 116 -11.07 16.69 33.00
N HIS A 117 -10.01 15.89 32.91
CA HIS A 117 -9.13 15.60 34.04
C HIS A 117 -7.67 15.71 33.64
N ARG A 118 -6.84 16.12 34.60
CA ARG A 118 -5.40 15.84 34.53
C ARG A 118 -5.22 14.33 34.41
N VAL A 119 -4.25 13.85 33.64
CA VAL A 119 -4.04 12.40 33.54
C VAL A 119 -3.38 11.85 34.79
N PHE A 120 -2.18 12.33 35.14
CA PHE A 120 -1.41 11.84 36.29
C PHE A 120 -1.05 12.94 37.29
N TYR A 121 -1.16 12.63 38.57
CA TYR A 121 -0.70 13.48 39.67
C TYR A 121 0.19 12.69 40.63
N ALA A 122 1.41 13.18 40.85
CA ALA A 122 2.35 12.66 41.82
C ALA A 122 2.52 13.65 42.99
N GLY A 123 2.05 13.24 44.18
CA GLY A 123 1.93 14.10 45.36
C GLY A 123 3.24 14.37 46.13
N PHE A 124 3.06 14.88 47.36
CA PHE A 124 4.14 15.30 48.27
C PHE A 124 4.96 14.11 48.83
N GLY A 125 6.28 14.31 48.95
CA GLY A 125 7.22 13.35 49.56
C GLY A 125 8.22 12.76 48.56
N HIS A 126 9.13 11.90 49.03
CA HIS A 126 10.11 11.19 48.20
C HIS A 126 9.43 10.05 47.43
N ILE A 127 9.03 10.30 46.19
CA ILE A 127 8.41 9.34 45.28
C ILE A 127 9.17 9.39 43.96
N ASP A 128 9.72 8.25 43.55
CA ASP A 128 10.32 8.10 42.22
C ASP A 128 9.27 7.49 41.28
N VAL A 129 9.12 8.11 40.10
CA VAL A 129 8.14 7.71 39.09
C VAL A 129 8.87 7.50 37.76
N GLU A 130 8.65 6.36 37.14
CA GLU A 130 9.08 6.04 35.78
C GLU A 130 7.84 5.66 34.96
N ILE A 131 7.64 6.34 33.82
CA ILE A 131 6.55 6.06 32.88
C ILE A 131 7.16 5.76 31.52
N ASN A 132 6.83 4.59 30.97
CA ASN A 132 7.48 4.05 29.79
C ASN A 132 6.45 3.64 28.72
N ASN A 133 6.79 3.83 27.44
CA ASN A 133 6.15 3.20 26.27
C ASN A 133 4.61 3.35 26.21
N LEU A 134 4.09 4.57 26.37
CA LEU A 134 2.65 4.85 26.24
C LEU A 134 2.38 6.28 25.79
N THR A 135 1.13 6.54 25.43
CA THR A 135 0.64 7.88 25.10
C THR A 135 -0.24 8.43 26.23
N ILE A 136 0.01 9.68 26.65
CA ILE A 136 -0.80 10.47 27.57
C ILE A 136 -1.50 11.54 26.73
N ALA A 137 -2.82 11.54 26.68
CA ALA A 137 -3.57 12.43 25.79
C ALA A 137 -4.62 13.24 26.53
N ASN A 138 -4.96 14.39 25.95
CA ASN A 138 -6.19 15.14 26.25
C ASN A 138 -6.35 15.46 27.74
N GLY A 139 -5.25 15.70 28.45
CA GLY A 139 -5.26 15.98 29.88
C GLY A 139 -5.60 17.44 30.17
N LYS A 140 -6.56 17.72 31.05
CA LYS A 140 -6.93 19.07 31.47
C LYS A 140 -7.29 19.13 32.95
N PRO A 141 -6.53 19.83 33.81
CA PRO A 141 -6.81 19.87 35.22
C PRO A 141 -8.09 20.67 35.52
N ASP A 142 -8.79 20.28 36.57
CA ASP A 142 -10.02 20.95 37.00
C ASP A 142 -9.77 22.43 37.32
N GLN A 143 -10.66 23.31 36.84
CA GLN A 143 -10.65 24.74 37.20
C GLN A 143 -11.25 24.90 38.62
N PRO A 144 -10.66 25.74 39.49
CA PRO A 144 -11.13 25.86 40.86
C PRO A 144 -12.53 26.49 40.90
N GLY A 145 -13.52 25.66 41.19
CA GLY A 145 -14.91 26.07 41.24
C GLY A 145 -15.86 24.92 41.59
N THR A 146 -15.99 24.67 42.90
CA THR A 146 -16.90 23.73 43.60
C THR A 146 -16.25 22.40 44.02
N ASN A 147 -16.13 22.25 45.35
CA ASN A 147 -15.86 21.03 46.12
C ASN A 147 -14.38 20.69 46.39
N ASN A 148 -13.86 21.26 47.50
CA ASN A 148 -12.85 20.64 48.37
C ASN A 148 -11.36 20.72 47.94
N ASP A 149 -10.84 21.92 47.67
CA ASP A 149 -9.40 22.16 47.53
C ASP A 149 -8.67 22.05 48.88
N SER A 150 -8.24 20.84 49.22
CA SER A 150 -7.09 20.59 50.08
C SER A 150 -5.77 20.46 49.30
N GLN A 151 -5.80 20.68 47.97
CA GLN A 151 -4.62 20.57 47.11
C GLN A 151 -4.08 21.96 46.74
N PRO A 152 -2.81 22.27 47.02
CA PRO A 152 -2.18 23.48 46.50
C PRO A 152 -1.88 23.27 45.01
N TYR A 153 -2.28 24.23 44.17
CA TYR A 153 -2.06 24.29 42.71
C TYR A 153 -2.92 23.38 41.81
N PRO A 154 -4.26 23.51 41.83
CA PRO A 154 -5.16 22.64 41.07
C PRO A 154 -5.02 22.73 39.55
N GLN A 155 -4.45 23.80 38.98
CA GLN A 155 -4.50 24.11 37.54
C GLN A 155 -3.24 23.77 36.72
N TRP A 156 -2.26 23.06 37.27
CA TRP A 156 -0.96 22.81 36.62
C TRP A 156 -0.85 21.39 36.05
N GLY A 157 -0.03 21.17 35.02
CA GLY A 157 0.28 19.85 34.46
C GLY A 157 -0.95 19.15 33.88
N GLY A 158 -1.25 19.34 32.59
CA GLY A 158 -2.42 18.72 31.97
C GLY A 158 -2.26 17.21 31.81
N GLY A 159 -1.13 16.77 31.28
CA GLY A 159 -0.76 15.36 31.22
C GLY A 159 -0.25 14.86 32.57
N PHE A 160 0.76 15.52 33.12
CA PHE A 160 1.42 15.09 34.36
C PHE A 160 1.75 16.27 35.27
N MET A 161 1.48 16.11 36.57
CA MET A 161 1.90 17.05 37.60
C MET A 161 2.69 16.37 38.70
N LYS A 162 3.90 16.87 38.99
CA LYS A 162 4.66 16.55 40.20
C LYS A 162 4.61 17.70 41.20
N LEU A 163 4.24 17.39 42.45
CA LEU A 163 4.19 18.39 43.53
C LEU A 163 5.09 18.01 44.72
N GLY A 164 6.06 18.87 45.04
CA GLY A 164 7.00 18.66 46.14
C GLY A 164 7.97 17.51 45.89
N GLY A 165 8.78 17.17 46.89
CA GLY A 165 9.80 16.13 46.81
C GLY A 165 11.08 16.57 47.49
N ASP A 166 11.83 15.60 48.03
CA ASP A 166 13.18 15.86 48.53
C ASP A 166 14.10 16.03 47.30
N LEU A 167 15.24 16.72 47.43
CA LEU A 167 16.19 16.94 46.32
C LEU A 167 16.78 15.66 45.68
N GLY A 168 16.38 14.47 46.16
CA GLY A 168 16.80 13.17 45.64
C GLY A 168 15.74 12.42 44.83
N SER A 169 14.46 12.80 44.86
CA SER A 169 13.41 12.09 44.12
C SER A 169 13.39 12.46 42.63
N TYR A 170 12.97 11.55 41.76
CA TYR A 170 12.91 11.80 40.31
C TYR A 170 11.61 11.39 39.62
N CYS A 171 11.31 12.04 38.50
CA CYS A 171 10.35 11.59 37.50
C CYS A 171 11.11 11.32 36.19
N ARG A 172 10.89 10.14 35.61
CA ARG A 172 11.49 9.73 34.35
C ARG A 172 10.41 9.32 33.36
N PHE A 173 10.54 9.80 32.13
CA PHE A 173 9.70 9.41 31.01
C PHE A 173 10.61 8.82 29.93
N ILE A 174 10.33 7.59 29.50
CA ILE A 174 11.09 6.91 28.45
C ILE A 174 10.14 6.48 27.34
N ASN A 175 10.35 6.97 26.12
CA ASN A 175 9.49 6.64 24.98
C ASN A 175 8.02 6.90 25.30
N VAL A 176 7.69 8.12 25.72
CA VAL A 176 6.32 8.54 26.04
C VAL A 176 5.90 9.68 25.11
N THR A 177 4.68 9.60 24.58
CA THR A 177 4.05 10.75 23.92
C THR A 177 3.09 11.44 24.90
N ILE A 178 3.16 12.77 25.01
CA ILE A 178 2.18 13.59 25.74
C ILE A 178 1.61 14.63 24.79
N GLU A 179 0.30 14.55 24.57
CA GLU A 179 -0.34 15.32 23.51
C GLU A 179 -1.70 15.91 23.87
N ASN A 180 -1.99 17.04 23.23
CA ASN A 180 -3.30 17.71 23.30
C ASN A 180 -3.72 18.03 24.76
N CYS A 181 -2.77 18.16 25.68
CA CYS A 181 -3.05 18.52 27.06
C CYS A 181 -3.12 20.03 27.24
N GLU A 182 -4.01 20.50 28.11
CA GLU A 182 -4.22 21.91 28.42
C GLU A 182 -4.04 22.18 29.91
N ALA A 183 -3.31 23.23 30.30
CA ALA A 183 -3.20 23.63 31.70
C ALA A 183 -2.97 25.15 31.85
N LEU A 184 -3.06 25.68 33.07
CA LEU A 184 -2.56 27.04 33.32
C LEU A 184 -1.04 27.09 33.28
N ARG A 185 -0.37 26.04 33.78
CA ARG A 185 1.08 25.90 33.70
C ARG A 185 1.48 24.49 33.31
N GLY A 186 2.46 24.34 32.42
CA GLY A 186 2.94 23.05 31.96
C GLY A 186 1.83 22.27 31.26
N GLY A 187 1.48 22.66 30.03
CA GLY A 187 0.37 22.05 29.29
C GLY A 187 0.46 20.52 29.28
N ALA A 188 1.62 19.97 28.94
CA ALA A 188 1.93 18.56 29.11
C ALA A 188 2.38 18.24 30.54
N ILE A 189 3.49 18.83 30.97
CA ILE A 189 4.16 18.48 32.23
C ILE A 189 4.36 19.72 33.09
N SER A 190 3.99 19.64 34.37
CA SER A 190 4.41 20.62 35.37
C SER A 190 5.05 19.93 36.57
N SER A 191 6.18 20.45 37.02
CA SER A 191 6.93 19.90 38.14
C SER A 191 7.40 20.98 39.10
N TYR A 192 7.16 20.75 40.38
CA TYR A 192 7.55 21.62 41.48
C TYR A 192 8.39 20.84 42.50
N GLY A 193 9.70 20.74 42.24
CA GLY A 193 10.68 20.02 43.06
C GLY A 193 11.01 18.60 42.56
N GLY A 194 12.16 18.06 42.98
CA GLY A 194 12.71 16.80 42.46
C GLY A 194 13.55 16.97 41.18
N ASN A 195 13.92 15.86 40.56
CA ASN A 195 14.65 15.79 39.29
C ASN A 195 13.74 15.28 38.17
N MET A 196 13.88 15.78 36.94
CA MET A 196 13.12 15.34 35.77
C MET A 196 14.04 14.84 34.66
N TYR A 197 13.71 13.68 34.09
CA TYR A 197 14.44 13.05 33.00
C TYR A 197 13.48 12.66 31.88
N LEU A 198 13.69 13.21 30.68
CA LEU A 198 12.93 12.86 29.48
C LEU A 198 13.88 12.21 28.47
N ASP A 199 13.58 11.00 28.02
CA ASP A 199 14.37 10.28 27.01
C ASP A 199 13.45 9.64 25.96
N GLY A 200 13.60 10.00 24.68
CA GLY A 200 12.70 9.51 23.64
C GLY A 200 11.27 10.05 23.78
N VAL A 201 11.07 11.23 24.38
CA VAL A 201 9.75 11.79 24.69
C VAL A 201 9.26 12.70 23.57
N THR A 202 7.99 12.56 23.20
CA THR A 202 7.31 13.49 22.28
C THR A 202 6.31 14.34 23.05
N LEU A 203 6.47 15.67 23.01
CA LEU A 203 5.51 16.62 23.59
C LEU A 203 4.91 17.47 22.48
N ARG A 204 3.66 17.18 22.10
CA ARG A 204 3.03 17.80 20.93
C ARG A 204 1.66 18.39 21.18
N ASN A 205 1.37 19.52 20.52
CA ASN A 205 0.05 20.15 20.53
C ASN A 205 -0.50 20.47 21.93
N ASN A 206 0.37 20.63 22.93
CA ASN A 206 -0.06 20.99 24.28
C ASN A 206 -0.26 22.50 24.38
N HIS A 207 -1.12 22.90 25.30
CA HIS A 207 -1.50 24.29 25.49
C HIS A 207 -1.31 24.76 26.93
N SER A 208 -0.81 25.99 27.11
CA SER A 208 -0.90 26.65 28.41
C SER A 208 -1.37 28.10 28.35
N ASP A 209 -2.30 28.47 29.22
CA ASP A 209 -2.77 29.86 29.37
C ASP A 209 -1.77 30.77 30.13
N GLY A 210 -0.82 30.19 30.86
CA GLY A 210 0.05 30.91 31.79
C GLY A 210 1.54 30.74 31.50
N TYR A 211 2.10 29.58 31.81
CA TYR A 211 3.56 29.36 31.80
C TYR A 211 3.91 27.94 31.34
N GLY A 212 4.89 27.77 30.44
CA GLY A 212 5.29 26.45 29.97
C GLY A 212 4.21 25.77 29.12
N SER A 213 4.14 26.05 27.81
CA SER A 213 3.08 25.41 26.99
C SER A 213 3.24 23.90 26.87
N ALA A 214 4.46 23.39 26.90
CA ALA A 214 4.72 21.97 27.08
C ALA A 214 5.14 21.68 28.53
N ILE A 215 6.21 22.32 29.00
CA ILE A 215 6.86 22.02 30.28
C ILE A 215 7.02 23.29 31.13
N GLU A 216 6.61 23.21 32.39
CA GLU A 216 6.99 24.12 33.46
C GLU A 216 7.76 23.34 34.54
N GLU A 217 9.04 23.62 34.72
CA GLU A 217 9.93 22.93 35.66
C GLU A 217 10.51 23.88 36.71
N GLU A 218 10.33 23.55 38.00
CA GLU A 218 10.91 24.28 39.15
C GLU A 218 11.83 23.41 40.03
N GLY A 219 12.23 22.23 39.54
CA GLY A 219 13.11 21.27 40.20
C GLY A 219 14.60 21.60 40.12
N ARG A 220 15.42 20.65 40.58
CA ARG A 220 16.88 20.83 40.69
C ARG A 220 17.63 20.38 39.44
N ILE A 221 17.35 19.17 38.94
CA ILE A 221 17.99 18.63 37.73
C ILE A 221 16.90 18.42 36.69
N PHE A 222 17.14 18.89 35.47
CA PHE A 222 16.26 18.65 34.34
C PHE A 222 17.07 18.23 33.11
N GLU A 223 16.87 16.98 32.67
CA GLU A 223 17.51 16.42 31.49
C GLU A 223 16.49 16.06 30.40
N ILE A 224 16.79 16.43 29.15
CA ILE A 224 16.02 16.06 27.96
C ILE A 224 16.97 15.41 26.95
N LYS A 225 16.63 14.21 26.47
CA LYS A 225 17.42 13.46 25.48
C LYS A 225 16.54 12.83 24.41
N ASN A 226 17.05 12.76 23.19
CA ASN A 226 16.41 12.03 22.07
C ASN A 226 14.91 12.40 21.88
N SER A 227 14.52 13.62 22.22
CA SER A 227 13.12 14.02 22.41
C SER A 227 12.67 15.04 21.36
N ALA A 228 11.37 15.08 21.07
CA ALA A 228 10.76 16.03 20.14
C ALA A 228 9.68 16.88 20.84
N ILE A 229 9.76 18.21 20.72
CA ILE A 229 8.81 19.15 21.34
C ILE A 229 8.29 20.10 20.25
N TYR A 230 7.03 19.92 19.83
CA TYR A 230 6.52 20.64 18.67
C TYR A 230 5.03 20.95 18.68
N GLY A 231 4.62 21.99 17.95
CA GLY A 231 3.22 22.38 17.82
C GLY A 231 2.56 22.86 19.12
N ASN A 232 3.32 23.05 20.21
CA ASN A 232 2.77 23.52 21.48
C ASN A 232 2.43 25.02 21.39
N THR A 233 1.36 25.42 22.07
CA THR A 233 0.81 26.78 21.98
C THR A 233 0.61 27.41 23.36
N GLY A 234 0.86 28.71 23.51
CA GLY A 234 0.71 29.41 24.80
C GLY A 234 1.99 30.09 25.27
N ALA A 235 2.36 30.01 26.54
CA ALA A 235 3.65 30.54 26.99
C ALA A 235 4.82 29.68 26.49
N SER A 236 6.07 30.17 26.65
CA SER A 236 7.33 29.49 26.29
C SER A 236 7.22 27.95 26.39
N PRO A 237 7.49 27.16 25.33
CA PRO A 237 7.28 25.70 25.33
C PRO A 237 7.97 25.00 26.48
N ILE A 238 9.23 25.33 26.70
CA ILE A 238 9.96 24.92 27.89
C ILE A 238 10.19 26.17 28.72
N ARG A 239 9.68 26.15 29.95
CA ARG A 239 9.98 27.18 30.93
C ARG A 239 10.57 26.56 32.18
N MET A 240 11.75 27.04 32.53
CA MET A 240 12.47 26.65 33.73
C MET A 240 12.50 27.80 34.71
N HIS A 241 11.90 27.61 35.88
CA HIS A 241 11.89 28.62 36.93
C HIS A 241 12.70 28.17 38.15
N ALA A 242 13.94 28.64 38.22
CA ALA A 242 14.86 28.35 39.32
C ALA A 242 14.57 29.24 40.54
N ASN A 243 13.80 28.71 41.49
CA ASN A 243 13.54 29.33 42.80
C ASN A 243 14.50 28.84 43.91
N ILE A 244 15.41 27.92 43.58
CA ILE A 244 16.44 27.35 44.46
C ILE A 244 17.84 27.57 43.86
N ALA A 245 18.88 27.59 44.70
CA ALA A 245 20.27 27.68 44.23
C ALA A 245 20.74 26.36 43.59
N ASP A 246 21.59 26.44 42.56
CA ASP A 246 22.23 25.30 41.86
C ASP A 246 21.25 24.37 41.11
N VAL A 247 20.45 24.93 40.20
CA VAL A 247 19.66 24.18 39.20
C VAL A 247 20.57 23.78 38.02
N ASP A 248 20.43 22.55 37.55
CA ASP A 248 21.15 21.92 36.44
C ASP A 248 20.20 21.61 35.27
N PHE A 249 20.44 22.20 34.10
CA PHE A 249 19.74 21.88 32.86
C PHE A 249 20.69 21.25 31.84
N LYS A 250 20.21 20.17 31.22
CA LYS A 250 20.92 19.46 30.17
C LYS A 250 19.97 19.03 29.06
N MET A 251 20.34 19.29 27.80
CA MET A 251 19.58 18.86 26.64
C MET A 251 20.51 18.28 25.58
N GLU A 252 20.21 17.07 25.10
CA GLU A 252 21.03 16.36 24.11
C GLU A 252 20.18 15.73 23.00
N ASN A 253 20.68 15.72 21.76
CA ASN A 253 20.08 14.98 20.65
C ASN A 253 18.56 15.21 20.49
N SER A 254 18.09 16.43 20.68
CA SER A 254 16.65 16.70 20.75
C SER A 254 16.23 17.80 19.79
N THR A 255 14.98 17.72 19.33
CA THR A 255 14.39 18.66 18.37
C THR A 255 13.26 19.46 19.01
N ILE A 256 13.31 20.80 18.90
CA ILE A 256 12.22 21.72 19.29
C ILE A 256 11.80 22.51 18.05
N SER A 257 10.55 22.33 17.59
CA SER A 257 10.13 22.94 16.32
C SER A 257 8.67 23.33 16.25
N GLY A 258 8.34 24.37 15.49
CA GLY A 258 6.95 24.71 15.16
C GLY A 258 6.08 25.11 16.35
N ASN A 259 6.67 25.49 17.49
CA ASN A 259 5.90 25.96 18.65
C ASN A 259 5.52 27.44 18.46
N THR A 260 4.35 27.83 18.96
CA THR A 260 3.82 29.21 18.81
C THR A 260 3.46 29.81 20.16
N THR A 261 4.04 30.96 20.50
CA THR A 261 3.79 31.62 21.78
C THR A 261 3.25 33.05 21.67
N PRO A 262 2.10 33.40 22.30
CA PRO A 262 1.65 34.79 22.34
C PRO A 262 2.52 35.69 23.22
N SER A 263 3.28 35.10 24.16
CA SER A 263 4.18 35.83 25.05
C SER A 263 5.34 34.98 25.57
N GLY A 264 6.53 35.57 25.73
CA GLY A 264 7.73 34.88 26.19
C GLY A 264 8.58 34.33 25.06
N ALA A 265 9.54 33.45 25.39
CA ALA A 265 10.41 32.81 24.40
C ALA A 265 9.60 31.98 23.41
N SER A 266 10.10 31.82 22.19
CA SER A 266 9.44 30.93 21.23
C SER A 266 9.75 29.44 21.48
N ALA A 267 10.87 29.10 22.14
CA ALA A 267 11.23 27.70 22.46
C ALA A 267 11.56 27.46 23.95
N ILE A 268 12.58 28.12 24.48
CA ILE A 268 13.09 27.89 25.84
C ILE A 268 13.24 29.21 26.59
N GLU A 269 12.64 29.29 27.77
CA GLU A 269 12.76 30.42 28.69
C GLU A 269 13.33 29.97 30.03
N PHE A 270 14.44 30.56 30.44
CA PHE A 270 15.04 30.35 31.76
C PHE A 270 14.78 31.55 32.66
N ILE A 271 14.23 31.34 33.85
CA ILE A 271 13.95 32.41 34.81
C ILE A 271 14.63 32.09 36.15
N THR A 272 15.41 33.06 36.64
CA THR A 272 16.22 32.87 37.86
C THR A 272 15.90 33.91 38.94
N ASN A 273 15.68 33.46 40.17
CA ASN A 273 15.46 34.30 41.35
C ASN A 273 16.59 34.07 42.40
N GLY A 274 17.78 34.65 42.22
CA GLY A 274 18.87 34.59 43.21
C GLY A 274 20.25 34.21 42.65
N ASP A 275 21.15 33.76 43.54
CA ASP A 275 22.54 33.44 43.21
C ASP A 275 22.67 32.09 42.47
N ARG A 276 22.82 32.20 41.13
CA ARG A 276 23.30 31.22 40.12
C ARG A 276 22.39 30.06 39.71
N THR A 277 22.19 29.96 38.40
CA THR A 277 21.68 28.77 37.69
C THR A 277 22.81 28.23 36.81
N GLN A 278 23.08 26.92 36.84
CA GLN A 278 24.14 26.29 36.05
C GLN A 278 23.48 25.53 34.89
N ILE A 279 23.65 26.01 33.67
CA ILE A 279 23.21 25.30 32.47
C ILE A 279 24.41 24.45 32.04
N HIS A 280 24.43 23.15 32.34
CA HIS A 280 25.65 22.39 32.10
C HIS A 280 25.90 22.04 30.63
N ASN A 281 24.86 21.84 29.79
CA ASN A 281 25.06 21.61 28.35
C ASN A 281 23.76 21.62 27.50
N ILE A 282 23.70 22.43 26.45
CA ILE A 282 22.81 22.19 25.29
C ILE A 282 23.70 21.63 24.17
N ASN A 283 23.70 20.31 23.98
CA ASN A 283 24.61 19.63 23.05
C ASN A 283 23.87 18.94 21.91
N SER A 284 24.23 19.21 20.66
CA SER A 284 23.67 18.48 19.52
C SER A 284 22.14 18.51 19.46
N ASN A 285 21.55 19.70 19.53
CA ASN A 285 20.09 19.89 19.44
C ASN A 285 19.70 20.69 18.21
N THR A 286 18.45 20.57 17.76
CA THR A 286 17.88 21.36 16.68
C THR A 286 16.69 22.17 17.17
N ILE A 287 16.83 23.50 17.21
CA ILE A 287 15.78 24.45 17.65
C ILE A 287 15.47 25.39 16.48
N THR A 288 14.34 25.16 15.81
CA THR A 288 13.99 25.87 14.56
C THR A 288 12.49 26.09 14.40
N ASN A 289 12.07 27.03 13.55
CA ASN A 289 10.66 27.28 13.22
C ASN A 289 9.75 27.58 14.42
N ASN A 290 10.30 28.03 15.55
CA ASN A 290 9.50 28.45 16.70
C ASN A 290 9.17 29.94 16.59
N THR A 291 7.93 30.31 16.87
CA THR A 291 7.43 31.69 16.73
C THR A 291 6.90 32.24 18.04
N SER A 292 7.25 33.49 18.36
CA SER A 292 6.66 34.27 19.45
C SER A 292 6.05 35.56 18.91
N ASP A 293 4.92 36.01 19.47
CA ASP A 293 4.33 37.34 19.21
C ASP A 293 5.01 38.45 20.04
N SER A 294 5.92 38.09 20.96
CA SER A 294 6.66 39.07 21.75
C SER A 294 7.70 39.83 20.92
N ASP A 295 7.87 41.11 21.21
CA ASP A 295 8.86 41.95 20.54
C ASP A 295 10.30 41.60 20.96
N GLY A 296 11.19 41.56 19.97
CA GLY A 296 12.65 41.57 20.15
C GLY A 296 13.20 40.41 20.98
N ILE A 297 14.04 40.76 21.97
CA ILE A 297 14.82 39.81 22.77
C ILE A 297 13.93 38.92 23.67
N ALA A 298 12.77 39.43 24.11
CA ALA A 298 11.86 38.66 24.95
C ALA A 298 11.16 37.51 24.19
N GLY A 299 11.13 37.58 22.86
CA GLY A 299 10.51 36.58 21.98
C GLY A 299 11.49 35.64 21.28
N ALA A 300 12.79 35.70 21.57
CA ALA A 300 13.78 34.85 20.90
C ALA A 300 13.55 33.35 21.20
N ALA A 301 14.15 32.46 20.40
CA ALA A 301 14.06 31.01 20.63
C ALA A 301 14.52 30.63 22.03
N ILE A 302 15.70 31.11 22.44
CA ILE A 302 16.21 30.92 23.79
C ILE A 302 16.33 32.27 24.47
N THR A 303 15.66 32.45 25.62
CA THR A 303 15.71 33.70 26.39
C THR A 303 16.04 33.45 27.86
N PHE A 304 16.58 34.51 28.48
CA PHE A 304 16.97 34.54 29.89
C PHE A 304 16.28 35.69 30.62
N GLY A 305 15.54 35.36 31.67
CA GLY A 305 14.91 36.28 32.60
C GLY A 305 15.49 36.18 34.02
N GLY A 306 15.47 37.30 34.74
CA GLY A 306 15.85 37.34 36.16
C GLY A 306 17.12 38.15 36.44
N THR A 307 17.62 38.05 37.68
CA THR A 307 18.80 38.80 38.17
C THR A 307 20.00 37.91 38.49
N GLY A 308 19.90 36.60 38.28
CA GLY A 308 20.98 35.63 38.54
C GLY A 308 22.03 35.60 37.43
N THR A 309 23.19 35.00 37.73
CA THR A 309 24.21 34.67 36.72
C THR A 309 23.96 33.26 36.19
N ILE A 310 24.02 33.10 34.88
CA ILE A 310 23.91 31.81 34.20
C ILE A 310 25.30 31.43 33.69
N ASP A 311 25.69 30.18 33.94
CA ASP A 311 26.95 29.61 33.51
C ASP A 311 26.65 28.37 32.67
N GLY A 312 26.98 28.39 31.39
CA GLY A 312 26.67 27.29 30.46
C GLY A 312 27.08 27.51 29.01
N THR A 313 27.09 26.41 28.25
CA THR A 313 27.42 26.36 26.82
C THR A 313 26.26 25.83 25.98
N ILE A 314 26.22 26.29 24.74
CA ILE A 314 25.54 25.61 23.63
C ILE A 314 26.66 25.05 22.78
N ASP A 315 26.65 23.76 22.50
CA ASP A 315 27.67 23.11 21.69
C ASP A 315 27.02 22.23 20.63
N ASN A 316 27.65 22.13 19.46
CA ASN A 316 27.20 21.28 18.36
C ASN A 316 25.71 21.45 17.96
N SER A 317 25.06 22.58 18.23
CA SER A 317 23.61 22.73 18.10
C SER A 317 23.18 23.74 17.03
N ILE A 318 21.98 23.53 16.49
CA ILE A 318 21.30 24.46 15.57
C ILE A 318 20.28 25.28 16.38
N VAL A 319 20.43 26.61 16.37
CA VAL A 319 19.42 27.55 16.86
C VAL A 319 19.19 28.61 15.79
N SER A 320 18.32 28.31 14.83
CA SER A 320 18.11 29.12 13.63
C SER A 320 16.72 28.94 13.05
N GLY A 321 16.21 29.94 12.34
CA GLY A 321 14.88 29.92 11.72
C GLY A 321 13.75 30.18 12.71
N ASN A 322 14.03 30.81 13.86
CA ASN A 322 13.02 31.16 14.85
C ASN A 322 12.63 32.64 14.73
N PHE A 323 11.40 32.99 15.10
CA PHE A 323 10.82 34.32 14.87
C PHE A 323 10.23 34.93 16.15
N ALA A 324 10.45 36.23 16.32
CA ALA A 324 9.81 37.08 17.33
C ALA A 324 9.12 38.25 16.63
N ASN A 325 7.79 38.36 16.79
CA ASN A 325 6.91 39.31 16.11
C ASN A 325 7.22 39.45 14.60
N GLY A 326 7.32 38.31 13.92
CA GLY A 326 7.58 38.22 12.49
C GLY A 326 9.02 38.57 12.06
N SER A 327 9.95 38.81 12.99
CA SER A 327 11.37 39.06 12.71
C SER A 327 12.25 37.92 13.21
N PRO A 328 13.32 37.51 12.49
CA PRO A 328 14.22 36.46 12.97
C PRO A 328 14.84 36.79 14.34
N SER A 329 14.70 35.90 15.31
CA SER A 329 15.15 36.09 16.70
C SER A 329 15.48 34.74 17.34
N ASP A 330 16.76 34.36 17.33
CA ASP A 330 17.18 33.02 17.81
C ASP A 330 17.69 33.05 19.26
N ILE A 331 18.57 33.99 19.62
CA ILE A 331 19.11 34.11 20.98
C ILE A 331 18.76 35.47 21.60
N GLY A 332 18.18 35.43 22.80
CA GLY A 332 17.77 36.60 23.56
C GLY A 332 18.72 36.95 24.72
N THR A 333 19.39 38.11 24.63
CA THR A 333 20.32 38.73 25.61
C THR A 333 21.66 38.02 25.89
N ASP A 334 22.59 38.83 26.41
CA ASP A 334 23.99 38.61 26.78
C ASP A 334 24.18 37.86 28.13
N LEU A 335 24.16 36.52 28.15
CA LEU A 335 24.55 35.75 29.36
C LEU A 335 24.89 34.26 29.10
N PHE A 336 25.54 33.95 27.98
CA PHE A 336 26.21 32.65 27.77
C PHE A 336 27.72 32.79 27.98
N HIS A 337 28.39 31.71 28.43
CA HIS A 337 29.83 31.72 28.61
C HIS A 337 30.57 31.74 27.25
N VAL A 338 31.81 32.23 27.25
CA VAL A 338 32.62 32.70 26.10
C VAL A 338 33.15 31.54 25.23
N ASP A 339 32.82 30.29 25.58
CA ASP A 339 33.46 29.08 25.02
C ASP A 339 32.49 28.14 24.27
N SER A 340 31.20 28.49 24.10
CA SER A 340 30.24 27.74 23.24
C SER A 340 30.79 27.61 21.81
N ASP A 341 30.86 26.38 21.27
CA ASP A 341 31.52 26.10 20.00
C ASP A 341 30.75 25.12 19.09
N TYR A 342 31.07 25.12 17.80
CA TYR A 342 30.47 24.23 16.80
C TYR A 342 28.95 24.38 16.63
N ASN A 343 28.38 25.57 16.80
CA ASN A 343 26.94 25.80 16.62
C ASN A 343 26.61 26.47 15.29
N LEU A 344 25.38 26.27 14.79
CA LEU A 344 24.79 27.12 13.78
C LEU A 344 23.72 28.00 14.44
N ILE A 345 23.95 29.31 14.43
CA ILE A 345 23.05 30.28 15.07
C ILE A 345 22.67 31.36 14.07
N GLY A 346 21.37 31.64 13.96
CA GLY A 346 20.85 32.75 13.15
C GLY A 346 21.14 34.11 13.78
N THR A 347 20.14 34.77 14.37
CA THR A 347 20.25 36.13 14.92
C THR A 347 20.44 36.17 16.45
N GLY A 348 21.11 37.21 16.95
CA GLY A 348 21.25 37.47 18.40
C GLY A 348 22.52 36.93 19.07
N ALA A 349 23.44 36.30 18.32
CA ALA A 349 24.65 35.64 18.84
C ALA A 349 25.84 36.55 19.19
N THR A 350 25.63 37.81 19.61
CA THR A 350 26.72 38.82 19.73
C THR A 350 27.80 38.52 20.78
N GLN A 351 27.61 37.50 21.62
CA GLN A 351 28.54 37.11 22.69
C GLN A 351 29.03 35.65 22.65
N ILE A 352 28.65 34.88 21.62
CA ILE A 352 29.15 33.51 21.42
C ILE A 352 30.49 33.59 20.71
N SER A 353 31.57 33.20 21.39
CA SER A 353 32.96 33.46 20.97
C SER A 353 33.82 32.23 20.71
N GLY A 354 33.26 31.02 20.76
CA GLY A 354 33.91 29.83 20.19
C GLY A 354 34.20 30.03 18.69
N LEU A 355 35.32 29.48 18.23
CA LEU A 355 35.89 29.81 16.92
C LEU A 355 35.21 29.08 15.74
N ASN A 356 34.49 27.99 16.00
CA ASN A 356 33.91 27.10 14.99
C ASN A 356 32.39 27.26 14.85
N ASN A 357 31.83 28.35 15.39
CA ASN A 357 30.41 28.67 15.21
C ASN A 357 30.13 29.25 13.82
N ILE A 358 29.01 28.83 13.23
CA ILE A 358 28.40 29.38 12.01
C ILE A 358 27.34 30.39 12.45
N LEU A 359 27.64 31.69 12.36
CA LEU A 359 26.78 32.76 12.87
C LEU A 359 26.07 33.52 11.75
N ASN A 360 24.88 34.07 12.04
CA ASN A 360 24.06 34.88 11.12
C ASN A 360 23.54 34.10 9.91
N VAL A 361 23.29 32.79 10.08
CA VAL A 361 22.64 31.94 9.08
C VAL A 361 21.23 31.65 9.56
N ASN A 362 20.23 32.30 8.94
CA ASN A 362 18.82 32.21 9.35
C ASN A 362 18.09 30.98 8.80
N ASP A 363 18.66 30.31 7.80
CA ASP A 363 18.11 29.09 7.23
C ASP A 363 19.17 27.99 7.28
N PRO A 364 19.01 26.98 8.17
CA PRO A 364 19.93 25.86 8.29
C PRO A 364 19.79 24.81 7.16
N LEU A 365 18.89 25.00 6.19
CA LEU A 365 18.61 24.06 5.10
C LEU A 365 18.26 22.66 5.63
N LEU A 366 17.17 22.59 6.40
CA LEU A 366 16.65 21.34 6.97
C LEU A 366 15.37 20.90 6.26
N ALA A 367 15.18 19.59 6.14
CA ALA A 367 13.91 18.98 5.75
C ALA A 367 12.80 19.32 6.77
N PRO A 368 11.51 19.26 6.39
CA PRO A 368 10.39 19.39 7.33
C PRO A 368 10.49 18.42 8.51
N LEU A 369 9.79 18.72 9.61
CA LEU A 369 9.73 17.83 10.77
C LEU A 369 8.99 16.56 10.36
N ALA A 370 9.63 15.41 10.49
CA ALA A 370 9.08 14.11 10.07
C ALA A 370 9.55 13.00 11.00
N ASP A 371 8.93 11.82 10.86
CA ASP A 371 9.49 10.58 11.41
C ASP A 371 10.64 10.13 10.50
N ASN A 372 11.83 10.00 11.09
CA ASN A 372 13.08 9.71 10.39
C ASN A 372 13.74 8.42 10.91
N GLY A 373 12.96 7.51 11.49
CA GLY A 373 13.43 6.18 11.90
C GLY A 373 13.92 6.08 13.36
N GLY A 374 13.71 7.12 14.17
CA GLY A 374 13.95 7.08 15.62
C GLY A 374 12.64 7.14 16.42
N ASN A 375 12.74 7.06 17.75
CA ASN A 375 11.55 7.07 18.64
C ASN A 375 10.80 8.41 18.66
N THR A 376 11.37 9.47 18.08
CA THR A 376 10.78 10.81 18.06
C THR A 376 11.06 11.51 16.72
N GLN A 377 10.18 12.44 16.33
CA GLN A 377 10.31 13.20 15.09
C GLN A 377 11.53 14.13 15.11
N SER A 378 12.14 14.35 13.94
CA SER A 378 13.34 15.16 13.81
C SER A 378 13.39 15.92 12.48
N HIS A 379 14.38 16.81 12.35
CA HIS A 379 14.70 17.51 11.12
C HIS A 379 16.01 16.96 10.52
N ILE A 380 15.94 16.35 9.34
CA ILE A 380 17.12 15.89 8.59
C ILE A 380 17.76 17.08 7.86
N PRO A 381 19.07 17.35 8.03
CA PRO A 381 19.79 18.30 7.18
C PRO A 381 19.80 17.89 5.70
N TYR A 382 19.51 18.82 4.78
CA TYR A 382 19.67 18.55 3.34
C TYR A 382 21.15 18.35 2.98
N GLY A 383 21.45 17.64 1.89
CA GLY A 383 22.82 17.33 1.44
C GLY A 383 23.72 18.54 1.12
N ASN A 384 23.16 19.74 1.01
CA ASN A 384 23.88 21.00 0.85
C ASN A 384 23.83 21.90 2.11
N SER A 385 23.38 21.37 3.24
CA SER A 385 23.26 22.14 4.49
C SER A 385 24.64 22.57 5.00
N PRO A 386 24.77 23.80 5.55
CA PRO A 386 26.00 24.27 6.15
C PRO A 386 26.40 23.52 7.43
N VAL A 387 25.55 22.65 7.99
CA VAL A 387 25.79 21.94 9.25
C VAL A 387 26.51 20.61 9.09
N LEU A 388 26.68 20.15 7.84
CA LEU A 388 27.23 18.84 7.52
C LEU A 388 28.74 18.78 7.76
N ASN A 389 29.18 17.79 8.53
CA ASN A 389 30.56 17.42 8.83
C ASN A 389 31.43 18.58 9.33
N VAL A 390 30.85 19.51 10.07
CA VAL A 390 31.53 20.71 10.60
C VAL A 390 31.34 20.90 12.09
N GLY A 391 30.63 19.99 12.75
CA GLY A 391 30.37 19.98 14.18
C GLY A 391 31.41 19.20 14.98
N PHE A 392 31.22 19.15 16.29
CA PHE A 392 32.00 18.29 17.19
C PHE A 392 31.21 17.98 18.46
N THR A 393 31.06 16.71 18.78
CA THR A 393 30.49 16.28 20.05
C THR A 393 31.14 14.99 20.55
N THR A 394 31.03 14.75 21.86
CA THR A 394 31.44 13.50 22.50
C THR A 394 30.28 12.50 22.62
N LEU A 395 29.08 12.88 22.18
CA LEU A 395 27.93 11.99 22.14
C LEU A 395 28.15 10.87 21.12
N PRO A 396 27.93 9.60 21.51
CA PRO A 396 28.20 8.47 20.63
C PRO A 396 27.14 8.32 19.53
N LEU A 397 25.89 8.67 19.83
CA LEU A 397 24.74 8.52 18.95
C LEU A 397 24.01 9.86 18.74
N ASP A 398 23.25 10.00 17.67
CA ASP A 398 22.33 11.11 17.40
C ASP A 398 20.89 10.81 17.90
N GLN A 399 19.91 11.68 17.60
CA GLN A 399 18.52 11.54 18.05
C GLN A 399 17.84 10.24 17.58
N ILE A 400 18.19 9.76 16.38
CA ILE A 400 17.57 8.56 15.79
C ILE A 400 18.42 7.30 16.02
N GLY A 401 19.49 7.40 16.82
CA GLY A 401 20.33 6.28 17.20
C GLY A 401 21.50 6.02 16.26
N ASN A 402 21.78 6.91 15.31
CA ASN A 402 22.91 6.79 14.40
C ASN A 402 24.22 7.19 15.07
N THR A 403 25.33 6.53 14.70
CA THR A 403 26.64 6.83 15.28
C THR A 403 27.22 8.12 14.74
N ARG A 404 27.70 9.00 15.63
CA ARG A 404 28.26 10.31 15.24
C ARG A 404 29.70 10.22 14.74
N GLY A 405 30.05 11.03 13.74
CA GLY A 405 31.41 11.23 13.24
C GLY A 405 31.97 10.09 12.38
N ILE A 406 31.12 9.30 11.73
CA ILE A 406 31.57 8.18 10.87
C ILE A 406 32.26 8.67 9.59
N LEU A 407 31.84 9.81 9.03
CA LEU A 407 32.33 10.34 7.76
C LEU A 407 33.30 11.52 7.91
N GLY A 408 33.65 11.87 9.15
CA GLY A 408 34.43 13.06 9.44
C GLY A 408 34.23 13.52 10.88
N THR A 409 34.22 14.83 11.10
CA THR A 409 33.69 15.40 12.34
C THR A 409 32.16 15.32 12.33
N SER A 410 31.51 15.28 13.49
CA SER A 410 30.04 15.19 13.59
C SER A 410 29.31 16.31 12.85
N ASP A 411 28.04 16.12 12.53
CA ASP A 411 27.16 17.18 12.08
C ASP A 411 26.74 18.07 13.26
N ILE A 412 26.50 19.36 12.97
CA ILE A 412 25.88 20.28 13.93
C ILE A 412 24.37 19.98 13.95
N GLY A 413 23.80 19.74 15.14
CA GLY A 413 22.38 19.52 15.36
C GLY A 413 22.02 18.15 15.94
N ALA A 414 20.72 17.88 16.02
CA ALA A 414 20.17 16.66 16.61
C ALA A 414 20.43 15.38 15.79
N ILE A 415 20.72 15.51 14.50
CA ILE A 415 20.89 14.40 13.56
C ILE A 415 22.31 14.37 13.01
N GLU A 416 22.85 13.17 12.89
CA GLU A 416 24.05 12.84 12.12
C GLU A 416 23.64 12.13 10.84
N ILE A 417 23.88 12.77 9.71
CA ILE A 417 23.73 12.18 8.38
C ILE A 417 24.78 11.09 8.20
N GLN A 418 24.32 9.84 8.07
CA GLN A 418 25.18 8.66 7.87
C GLN A 418 25.73 8.52 6.42
N SER A 419 25.54 9.54 5.56
CA SER A 419 25.53 9.56 4.08
C SER A 419 24.16 9.28 3.47
N VAL A 420 23.82 10.06 2.44
CA VAL A 420 22.90 9.64 1.38
C VAL A 420 23.79 9.39 0.17
N SER A 421 24.09 8.12 -0.12
CA SER A 421 24.90 7.79 -1.29
C SER A 421 23.98 7.55 -2.48
N ASN A 422 24.23 8.29 -3.55
CA ASN A 422 23.57 8.07 -4.84
C ASN A 422 24.53 7.29 -5.74
N PHE A 423 24.12 6.07 -6.12
CA PHE A 423 24.84 5.21 -7.05
C PHE A 423 24.17 5.27 -8.41
N VAL A 424 24.85 5.90 -9.37
CA VAL A 424 24.31 6.10 -10.72
C VAL A 424 24.78 4.99 -11.64
N VAL A 425 23.84 4.19 -12.15
CA VAL A 425 24.09 3.17 -13.17
C VAL A 425 24.34 3.86 -14.51
N THR A 426 25.52 3.63 -15.10
CA THR A 426 25.97 4.29 -16.33
C THR A 426 26.02 3.37 -17.55
N LYS A 427 25.86 2.06 -17.38
CA LYS A 427 25.91 1.07 -18.47
C LYS A 427 24.85 -0.03 -18.34
N THR A 428 24.57 -0.72 -19.45
CA THR A 428 23.60 -1.82 -19.52
C THR A 428 24.21 -3.19 -19.24
N GLU A 429 25.54 -3.30 -19.39
CA GLU A 429 26.28 -4.52 -19.15
C GLU A 429 26.30 -4.87 -17.67
N ASP A 430 25.84 -6.08 -17.33
CA ASP A 430 25.93 -6.65 -15.99
C ASP A 430 27.36 -7.16 -15.72
N THR A 431 28.22 -6.25 -15.24
CA THR A 431 29.59 -6.55 -14.83
C THR A 431 29.75 -6.47 -13.31
N ASN A 432 30.89 -6.91 -12.80
CA ASN A 432 31.25 -6.72 -11.40
C ASN A 432 32.76 -6.63 -11.26
N ASP A 433 33.29 -5.41 -11.34
CA ASP A 433 34.68 -5.13 -10.97
C ASP A 433 34.85 -4.76 -9.48
N GLY A 434 33.74 -4.65 -8.75
CA GLY A 434 33.66 -4.35 -7.33
C GLY A 434 33.61 -2.85 -6.99
N VAL A 435 33.50 -1.95 -7.98
CA VAL A 435 33.45 -0.49 -7.75
C VAL A 435 32.36 0.15 -8.61
N CYS A 436 31.52 0.99 -8.01
CA CYS A 436 30.58 1.83 -8.75
C CYS A 436 31.23 3.20 -9.03
N ASP A 437 31.88 3.38 -10.18
CA ASP A 437 32.47 4.65 -10.61
C ASP A 437 31.91 5.16 -11.96
N GLY A 438 32.73 5.78 -12.81
CA GLY A 438 32.30 6.30 -14.11
C GLY A 438 31.74 5.24 -15.07
N ASP A 439 32.00 3.96 -14.81
CA ASP A 439 31.44 2.84 -15.56
C ASP A 439 30.55 1.91 -14.71
N CYS A 440 29.83 2.41 -13.71
CA CYS A 440 28.99 1.60 -12.84
C CYS A 440 27.83 0.84 -13.55
N SER A 441 27.80 -0.49 -13.40
CA SER A 441 26.65 -1.37 -13.70
C SER A 441 25.65 -1.43 -12.55
N LEU A 442 24.46 -1.98 -12.80
CA LEU A 442 23.45 -2.21 -11.76
C LEU A 442 23.99 -3.09 -10.61
N ARG A 443 24.77 -4.13 -10.93
CA ARG A 443 25.34 -5.02 -9.91
C ARG A 443 26.38 -4.32 -9.05
N GLU A 444 27.24 -3.50 -9.67
CA GLU A 444 28.20 -2.66 -8.95
C GLU A 444 27.49 -1.65 -8.04
N ALA A 445 26.37 -1.06 -8.48
CA ALA A 445 25.56 -0.15 -7.67
C ALA A 445 24.96 -0.84 -6.43
N PHE A 446 24.37 -2.04 -6.59
CA PHE A 446 23.87 -2.83 -5.45
C PHE A 446 24.97 -3.20 -4.46
N ILE A 447 26.13 -3.64 -4.95
CA ILE A 447 27.26 -3.97 -4.08
C ILE A 447 27.74 -2.73 -3.33
N ALA A 448 27.78 -1.57 -3.98
CA ALA A 448 28.18 -0.33 -3.34
C ALA A 448 27.16 0.12 -2.26
N ALA A 449 25.86 0.07 -2.56
CA ALA A 449 24.79 0.35 -1.59
C ALA A 449 24.82 -0.61 -0.40
N ASN A 450 24.94 -1.91 -0.65
CA ASN A 450 25.01 -2.91 0.43
C ASN A 450 26.20 -2.72 1.39
N ASN A 451 27.27 -2.07 0.92
CA ASN A 451 28.45 -1.76 1.72
C ASN A 451 28.44 -0.34 2.30
N ASN A 452 27.40 0.46 2.02
CA ASN A 452 27.25 1.82 2.53
C ASN A 452 26.25 1.86 3.71
N PRO A 453 26.63 2.43 4.86
CA PRO A 453 25.68 2.69 5.94
C PRO A 453 24.72 3.84 5.60
N GLY A 454 23.46 3.75 6.03
CA GLY A 454 22.46 4.80 5.84
C GLY A 454 21.51 4.54 4.66
N THR A 455 20.72 5.54 4.29
CA THR A 455 19.78 5.43 3.16
C THR A 455 20.52 5.63 1.84
N ASP A 456 20.37 4.68 0.93
CA ASP A 456 21.00 4.70 -0.39
C ASP A 456 19.96 4.83 -1.50
N THR A 457 20.34 5.52 -2.57
CA THR A 457 19.55 5.58 -3.80
C THR A 457 20.36 5.02 -4.96
N ILE A 458 19.77 4.11 -5.73
CA ILE A 458 20.27 3.69 -7.04
C ILE A 458 19.45 4.43 -8.10
N GLU A 459 20.14 5.24 -8.91
CA GLU A 459 19.56 5.98 -10.03
C GLU A 459 20.21 5.57 -11.37
N PHE A 460 19.64 6.03 -12.48
CA PHE A 460 20.10 5.70 -13.82
C PHE A 460 20.55 6.96 -14.56
N SER A 461 21.71 6.87 -15.21
CA SER A 461 22.26 7.99 -15.97
C SER A 461 21.39 8.35 -17.18
N SER A 462 21.72 9.47 -17.84
CA SER A 462 21.04 9.91 -19.07
C SER A 462 21.02 8.89 -20.22
N LEU A 463 21.82 7.82 -20.15
CA LEU A 463 21.72 6.68 -21.07
C LEU A 463 20.30 6.11 -21.11
N PHE A 464 19.61 6.09 -19.97
CA PHE A 464 18.28 5.52 -19.80
C PHE A 464 17.14 6.52 -20.04
N ASN A 465 17.43 7.70 -20.60
CA ASN A 465 16.39 8.63 -21.12
C ASN A 465 15.74 8.12 -22.42
N SER A 466 16.13 6.93 -22.87
CA SER A 466 15.55 6.18 -23.98
C SER A 466 15.45 4.71 -23.55
N PRO A 467 14.51 3.91 -24.10
CA PRO A 467 14.32 2.52 -23.67
C PRO A 467 15.62 1.70 -23.69
N GLN A 468 15.99 1.13 -22.54
CA GLN A 468 17.13 0.25 -22.35
C GLN A 468 16.71 -1.03 -21.62
N THR A 469 17.48 -2.10 -21.86
CA THR A 469 17.35 -3.36 -21.14
C THR A 469 18.68 -3.71 -20.46
N ILE A 470 18.62 -4.01 -19.16
CA ILE A 470 19.73 -4.58 -18.40
C ILE A 470 19.46 -6.07 -18.26
N THR A 471 20.29 -6.91 -18.85
CA THR A 471 20.19 -8.37 -18.71
C THR A 471 21.05 -8.84 -17.56
N VAL A 472 20.43 -9.42 -16.53
CA VAL A 472 21.09 -9.96 -15.35
C VAL A 472 21.57 -11.38 -15.64
N ASN A 473 22.88 -11.61 -15.55
CA ASN A 473 23.48 -12.91 -15.84
C ASN A 473 23.99 -13.59 -14.57
N PRO A 474 23.83 -14.92 -14.43
CA PRO A 474 24.53 -15.65 -13.38
C PRO A 474 26.06 -15.58 -13.61
N PRO A 475 26.87 -15.35 -12.56
CA PRO A 475 28.33 -15.32 -12.71
C PRO A 475 28.85 -16.67 -13.20
N GLU A 476 29.93 -16.66 -14.01
CA GLU A 476 30.61 -17.89 -14.45
C GLU A 476 31.13 -18.67 -13.23
N TYR A 477 30.48 -19.79 -12.93
CA TYR A 477 30.78 -20.66 -11.80
C TYR A 477 32.08 -21.46 -12.05
N THR A 478 33.14 -21.18 -11.29
CA THR A 478 34.45 -21.84 -11.47
C THR A 478 34.87 -22.83 -10.38
N ASP A 479 34.13 -22.97 -9.26
CA ASP A 479 34.44 -23.98 -8.22
C ASP A 479 33.19 -24.68 -7.62
N PRO A 480 32.93 -25.97 -7.96
CA PRO A 480 31.83 -26.78 -7.44
C PRO A 480 31.87 -27.19 -5.97
N ASN A 481 32.87 -26.77 -5.18
CA ASN A 481 33.01 -27.18 -3.78
C ASN A 481 32.84 -26.03 -2.77
N ASP A 482 32.58 -24.81 -3.21
CA ASP A 482 32.33 -23.70 -2.28
C ASP A 482 30.86 -23.68 -1.85
N THR A 483 30.56 -24.39 -0.75
CA THR A 483 29.23 -24.40 -0.13
C THR A 483 29.01 -23.24 0.85
N ASN A 484 30.01 -22.36 1.05
CA ASN A 484 29.99 -21.30 2.09
C ASN A 484 29.99 -19.88 1.52
N SER A 485 30.22 -19.69 0.22
CA SER A 485 30.04 -18.39 -0.43
C SER A 485 28.58 -18.19 -0.82
N ALA A 486 27.79 -17.64 0.10
CA ALA A 486 26.43 -17.12 -0.15
C ALA A 486 26.37 -15.97 -1.19
N ILE A 487 27.49 -15.65 -1.86
CA ILE A 487 27.69 -14.53 -2.79
C ILE A 487 27.53 -14.94 -4.28
N LEU A 488 27.19 -16.20 -4.60
CA LEU A 488 27.27 -16.72 -5.99
C LEU A 488 25.95 -17.23 -6.61
N PHE A 489 24.87 -16.44 -6.55
CA PHE A 489 23.57 -16.87 -7.10
C PHE A 489 23.01 -16.06 -8.30
N GLY A 490 23.77 -15.14 -8.89
CA GLY A 490 23.36 -14.43 -10.12
C GLY A 490 22.33 -13.32 -9.95
N GLN A 491 21.45 -13.44 -8.96
CA GLN A 491 20.52 -12.39 -8.54
C GLN A 491 21.24 -11.17 -7.95
N MET A 492 20.57 -10.00 -7.95
CA MET A 492 21.03 -8.85 -7.17
C MET A 492 20.58 -9.02 -5.71
N GLU A 493 21.55 -9.10 -4.80
CA GLU A 493 21.28 -9.18 -3.37
C GLU A 493 21.07 -7.76 -2.82
N VAL A 494 20.02 -7.58 -2.03
CA VAL A 494 19.67 -6.38 -1.28
C VAL A 494 20.05 -6.63 0.17
N GLY A 495 21.16 -6.02 0.56
CA GLY A 495 21.78 -6.03 1.89
C GLY A 495 22.58 -7.28 2.22
N ALA A 496 23.81 -7.09 2.73
CA ALA A 496 24.69 -8.18 3.15
C ALA A 496 24.44 -8.62 4.60
N THR A 497 24.76 -9.88 4.92
CA THR A 497 24.71 -10.43 6.29
C THR A 497 25.53 -9.57 7.27
N GLY A 498 24.84 -8.77 8.10
CA GLY A 498 25.46 -7.88 9.09
C GLY A 498 24.80 -6.50 9.27
N GLY A 499 23.85 -6.12 8.40
CA GLY A 499 22.83 -5.06 8.56
C GLY A 499 23.26 -3.73 9.20
N PHE A 500 23.50 -2.70 8.37
CA PHE A 500 23.76 -1.32 8.82
C PHE A 500 22.48 -0.45 8.95
N GLY A 501 21.28 -1.05 8.92
CA GLY A 501 20.04 -0.37 9.34
C GLY A 501 19.52 0.75 8.43
N GLY A 502 19.90 0.80 7.15
CA GLY A 502 19.44 1.82 6.19
C GLY A 502 18.32 1.37 5.24
N SER A 503 17.63 2.32 4.60
CA SER A 503 16.66 2.07 3.52
C SER A 503 17.35 2.04 2.15
N LEU A 504 16.89 1.23 1.20
CA LEU A 504 17.35 1.27 -0.20
C LEU A 504 16.22 1.74 -1.12
N ILE A 505 16.49 2.76 -1.93
CA ILE A 505 15.58 3.27 -2.96
C ILE A 505 16.16 2.95 -4.34
N ILE A 506 15.40 2.26 -5.18
CA ILE A 506 15.74 2.02 -6.58
C ILE A 506 14.82 2.89 -7.43
N GLN A 507 15.35 4.00 -7.94
CA GLN A 507 14.58 4.94 -8.73
C GLN A 507 14.83 4.70 -10.22
N GLY A 508 13.90 4.00 -10.86
CA GLY A 508 13.90 3.84 -12.30
C GLY A 508 13.58 5.16 -13.04
N PRO A 509 13.95 5.27 -14.33
CA PRO A 509 13.64 6.44 -15.15
C PRO A 509 12.20 6.42 -15.71
N GLY A 510 11.47 5.30 -15.60
CA GLY A 510 10.14 5.07 -16.17
C GLY A 510 9.96 3.62 -16.62
N GLN A 511 8.75 3.06 -16.46
CA GLN A 511 8.44 1.67 -16.83
C GLN A 511 8.74 1.35 -18.31
N ASP A 512 8.53 2.32 -19.21
CA ASP A 512 8.81 2.21 -20.64
C ASP A 512 10.29 2.44 -21.00
N LEU A 513 11.10 2.92 -20.05
CA LEU A 513 12.48 3.33 -20.26
C LEU A 513 13.50 2.32 -19.73
N LEU A 514 13.19 1.62 -18.64
CA LEU A 514 14.08 0.64 -18.04
C LEU A 514 13.41 -0.73 -17.91
N THR A 515 13.97 -1.71 -18.58
CA THR A 515 13.68 -3.14 -18.37
C THR A 515 14.87 -3.83 -17.70
N ILE A 516 14.63 -4.56 -16.62
CA ILE A 516 15.59 -5.47 -15.99
C ILE A 516 15.15 -6.90 -16.31
N ASP A 517 15.95 -7.60 -17.10
CA ASP A 517 15.64 -8.92 -17.64
C ASP A 517 16.46 -10.01 -16.94
N GLY A 518 15.78 -10.93 -16.26
CA GLY A 518 16.39 -12.11 -15.64
C GLY A 518 16.83 -13.19 -16.63
N ASN A 519 16.47 -13.04 -17.92
CA ASN A 519 16.85 -13.90 -19.05
C ASN A 519 16.55 -15.38 -18.84
N ASP A 520 15.48 -15.68 -18.07
CA ASP A 520 15.10 -17.01 -17.60
C ASP A 520 16.21 -17.76 -16.86
N ALA A 521 17.28 -17.07 -16.48
CA ALA A 521 18.52 -17.66 -15.98
C ALA A 521 18.68 -17.47 -14.48
N THR A 522 18.06 -16.45 -13.90
CA THR A 522 18.17 -16.11 -12.49
C THR A 522 16.94 -15.39 -11.97
N ARG A 523 16.74 -15.43 -10.66
CA ARG A 523 15.93 -14.43 -9.96
C ARG A 523 16.54 -13.04 -10.18
N ILE A 524 15.71 -12.02 -10.29
CA ILE A 524 16.18 -10.64 -10.49
C ILE A 524 16.69 -10.07 -9.17
N PHE A 525 15.83 -9.94 -8.15
CA PHE A 525 16.20 -9.39 -6.84
C PHE A 525 15.97 -10.35 -5.68
N TYR A 526 16.85 -10.29 -4.69
CA TYR A 526 16.75 -11.07 -3.46
C TYR A 526 17.07 -10.19 -2.25
N ASN A 527 16.18 -10.18 -1.25
CA ASN A 527 16.37 -9.43 -0.02
C ASN A 527 16.51 -10.36 1.19
N GLY A 528 17.70 -10.37 1.78
CA GLY A 528 18.19 -11.38 2.74
C GLY A 528 18.32 -10.90 4.19
N PHE A 529 17.39 -10.09 4.70
CA PHE A 529 17.29 -9.61 6.12
C PHE A 529 18.13 -8.37 6.52
N ALA A 530 18.54 -7.50 5.60
CA ALA A 530 19.58 -6.49 5.89
C ALA A 530 19.17 -5.01 5.80
N HIS A 531 18.04 -4.66 5.18
CA HIS A 531 17.52 -3.28 5.13
C HIS A 531 16.24 -3.13 5.95
N LEU A 532 16.07 -1.97 6.58
CA LEU A 532 14.82 -1.64 7.29
C LEU A 532 13.67 -1.55 6.29
N ASN A 533 13.85 -0.80 5.19
CA ASN A 533 12.86 -0.60 4.14
C ASN A 533 13.48 -0.72 2.73
N LEU A 534 12.70 -1.14 1.74
CA LEU A 534 13.06 -1.19 0.30
C LEU A 534 11.99 -0.47 -0.52
N GLU A 535 12.39 0.44 -1.40
CA GLU A 535 11.49 1.13 -2.33
C GLU A 535 11.95 0.90 -3.77
N ILE A 536 11.04 0.52 -4.67
CA ILE A 536 11.31 0.26 -6.08
C ILE A 536 10.31 1.04 -6.93
N ASN A 537 10.82 1.94 -7.76
CA ASN A 537 10.00 2.87 -8.52
C ASN A 537 10.28 2.79 -10.02
N ASP A 538 9.24 3.00 -10.83
CA ASP A 538 9.35 3.43 -12.24
C ASP A 538 10.22 2.53 -13.13
N LEU A 539 10.04 1.21 -13.06
CA LEU A 539 10.79 0.25 -13.89
C LEU A 539 10.00 -1.00 -14.22
N THR A 540 10.49 -1.74 -15.22
CA THR A 540 9.96 -3.03 -15.65
C THR A 540 10.93 -4.16 -15.32
N MET A 541 10.44 -5.27 -14.78
CA MET A 541 11.17 -6.50 -14.52
C MET A 541 10.57 -7.66 -15.29
N ILE A 542 11.38 -8.42 -16.04
CA ILE A 542 10.89 -9.54 -16.86
C ILE A 542 11.75 -10.79 -16.77
N ASN A 543 11.13 -11.94 -17.06
CA ASN A 543 11.79 -13.25 -17.26
C ASN A 543 12.71 -13.66 -16.08
N GLY A 544 12.35 -13.31 -14.85
CA GLY A 544 13.03 -13.79 -13.66
C GLY A 544 12.71 -15.26 -13.39
N ASN A 545 13.71 -16.08 -13.08
CA ASN A 545 13.55 -17.51 -12.83
C ASN A 545 14.32 -18.01 -11.60
N SER A 546 13.60 -18.44 -10.56
CA SER A 546 14.22 -18.98 -9.33
C SER A 546 14.66 -20.44 -9.45
N SER A 547 14.11 -21.21 -10.39
CA SER A 547 14.37 -22.66 -10.50
C SER A 547 15.74 -23.00 -11.09
N THR A 548 16.37 -22.04 -11.76
CA THR A 548 17.67 -22.19 -12.41
C THR A 548 18.83 -21.83 -11.49
N ILE A 549 18.55 -21.18 -10.34
CA ILE A 549 19.59 -20.82 -9.36
C ILE A 549 20.01 -22.06 -8.55
N GLN A 550 21.24 -22.06 -8.05
CA GLN A 550 21.71 -23.05 -7.07
C GLN A 550 21.59 -22.47 -5.65
N GLY A 551 21.56 -23.29 -4.59
CA GLY A 551 21.56 -22.79 -3.20
C GLY A 551 20.22 -22.89 -2.46
N PRO A 552 20.04 -22.17 -1.33
CA PRO A 552 18.78 -22.14 -0.60
C PRO A 552 17.73 -21.28 -1.32
N TYR A 553 16.46 -21.51 -1.01
CA TYR A 553 15.32 -20.73 -1.52
C TYR A 553 15.10 -20.78 -3.05
N THR A 554 15.55 -21.83 -3.73
CA THR A 554 15.38 -22.05 -5.19
C THR A 554 13.93 -22.18 -5.63
N THR A 555 13.00 -22.22 -4.69
CA THR A 555 11.58 -22.41 -4.94
C THR A 555 10.77 -21.12 -4.83
N TYR A 556 11.35 -19.98 -4.48
CA TYR A 556 10.59 -18.77 -4.13
C TYR A 556 10.97 -17.58 -5.01
N GLY A 557 10.01 -16.75 -5.45
CA GLY A 557 10.23 -15.47 -6.09
C GLY A 557 10.99 -15.56 -7.42
N GLY A 558 10.28 -15.58 -8.55
CA GLY A 558 10.94 -15.57 -9.87
C GLY A 558 11.51 -14.19 -10.19
N GLY A 559 10.71 -13.15 -9.99
CA GLY A 559 11.20 -11.76 -10.00
C GLY A 559 11.95 -11.43 -8.71
N ILE A 560 11.25 -11.51 -7.58
CA ILE A 560 11.73 -11.01 -6.29
C ILE A 560 11.41 -11.97 -5.13
N LEU A 561 12.37 -12.16 -4.23
CA LEU A 561 12.18 -12.81 -2.93
C LEU A 561 12.45 -11.83 -1.78
N LEU A 562 11.49 -11.69 -0.87
CA LEU A 562 11.55 -10.83 0.32
C LEU A 562 11.50 -11.68 1.60
N LEU A 563 12.63 -11.77 2.33
CA LEU A 563 12.73 -12.61 3.53
C LEU A 563 12.52 -11.88 4.87
N GLY A 564 12.74 -10.55 4.97
CA GLY A 564 12.67 -9.86 6.27
C GLY A 564 12.88 -8.35 6.29
N THR A 565 12.04 -7.60 5.58
CA THR A 565 11.93 -6.13 5.70
C THR A 565 10.83 -5.73 6.69
N ASN A 566 10.92 -4.52 7.24
CA ASN A 566 9.76 -3.91 7.91
C ASN A 566 8.71 -3.52 6.87
N GLN A 567 9.15 -2.80 5.82
CA GLN A 567 8.29 -2.35 4.71
C GLN A 567 8.98 -2.50 3.35
N THR A 568 8.21 -2.81 2.31
CA THR A 568 8.66 -2.79 0.92
C THR A 568 7.62 -2.16 0.02
N ASP A 569 8.00 -1.11 -0.68
CA ASP A 569 7.13 -0.29 -1.51
C ASP A 569 7.48 -0.47 -2.98
N PHE A 570 6.47 -0.75 -3.80
CA PHE A 570 6.56 -0.77 -5.26
C PHE A 570 5.62 0.29 -5.82
N ASN A 571 6.19 1.30 -6.49
CA ASN A 571 5.40 2.37 -7.08
C ASN A 571 5.62 2.40 -8.58
N ASN A 572 4.54 2.24 -9.35
CA ASN A 572 4.61 2.32 -10.81
C ASN A 572 5.64 1.33 -11.39
N VAL A 573 5.50 0.04 -11.04
CA VAL A 573 6.40 -1.05 -11.46
C VAL A 573 5.65 -2.12 -12.25
N THR A 574 6.27 -2.66 -13.29
CA THR A 574 5.79 -3.87 -13.98
C THR A 574 6.68 -5.07 -13.61
N ILE A 575 6.07 -6.19 -13.22
CA ILE A 575 6.76 -7.50 -13.11
C ILE A 575 6.04 -8.52 -13.98
N ALA A 576 6.73 -9.02 -15.00
CA ALA A 576 6.12 -9.87 -16.01
C ALA A 576 6.91 -11.12 -16.36
N SER A 577 6.22 -12.15 -16.83
CA SER A 577 6.83 -13.37 -17.38
C SER A 577 7.81 -14.07 -16.43
N CYS A 578 7.71 -13.85 -15.12
CA CYS A 578 8.61 -14.46 -14.15
C CYS A 578 8.09 -15.85 -13.73
N THR A 579 9.01 -16.78 -13.49
CA THR A 579 8.71 -18.18 -13.15
C THR A 579 9.37 -18.61 -11.84
N SER A 580 8.60 -19.21 -10.94
CA SER A 580 9.10 -19.80 -9.70
C SER A 580 8.13 -20.87 -9.21
N PRO A 581 8.55 -21.91 -8.47
CA PRO A 581 7.58 -22.82 -7.84
C PRO A 581 6.59 -22.10 -6.94
N ASN A 582 7.04 -21.06 -6.23
CA ASN A 582 6.25 -20.24 -5.34
C ASN A 582 6.50 -18.76 -5.61
N GLY A 583 5.44 -17.95 -5.76
CA GLY A 583 5.58 -16.52 -6.02
C GLY A 583 6.27 -16.25 -7.36
N GLY A 584 5.55 -16.41 -8.48
CA GLY A 584 6.14 -16.28 -9.82
C GLY A 584 6.79 -14.90 -10.01
N ALA A 585 6.06 -13.83 -9.74
CA ALA A 585 6.65 -12.49 -9.63
C ALA A 585 7.30 -12.25 -8.26
N ILE A 586 6.52 -12.30 -7.18
CA ILE A 586 6.97 -11.91 -5.84
C ILE A 586 6.70 -13.04 -4.84
N SER A 587 7.69 -13.33 -3.99
CA SER A 587 7.48 -14.16 -2.79
C SER A 587 7.87 -13.38 -1.53
N VAL A 588 6.97 -13.39 -0.55
CA VAL A 588 7.06 -12.63 0.70
C VAL A 588 7.01 -13.58 1.89
N TRP A 589 7.96 -13.48 2.80
CA TRP A 589 7.96 -14.28 4.04
C TRP A 589 7.41 -13.54 5.25
N THR A 590 7.68 -12.24 5.35
CA THR A 590 7.24 -11.37 6.45
C THR A 590 7.38 -9.90 6.03
N GLY A 591 6.78 -9.00 6.81
CA GLY A 591 6.83 -7.54 6.60
C GLY A 591 5.57 -6.99 5.97
N THR A 592 5.54 -5.68 5.74
CA THR A 592 4.49 -4.99 4.98
C THR A 592 4.95 -4.80 3.55
N VAL A 593 4.16 -5.22 2.57
CA VAL A 593 4.41 -4.97 1.14
C VAL A 593 3.30 -4.10 0.58
N ASN A 594 3.66 -2.95 0.02
CA ASN A 594 2.75 -2.02 -0.64
C ASN A 594 3.00 -2.03 -2.14
N LEU A 595 1.97 -2.34 -2.91
CA LEU A 595 1.95 -2.23 -4.36
C LEU A 595 1.02 -1.07 -4.74
N ASP A 596 1.54 -0.03 -5.36
CA ASP A 596 0.76 1.11 -5.86
C ASP A 596 1.04 1.38 -7.34
N GLY A 597 0.01 1.30 -8.18
CA GLY A 597 0.18 1.43 -9.63
C GLY A 597 1.01 0.30 -10.25
N VAL A 598 0.99 -0.90 -9.67
CA VAL A 598 1.83 -2.03 -10.10
C VAL A 598 1.08 -2.90 -11.11
N THR A 599 1.82 -3.41 -12.10
CA THR A 599 1.34 -4.42 -13.06
C THR A 599 2.03 -5.75 -12.83
N LEU A 600 1.29 -6.80 -12.47
CA LEU A 600 1.78 -8.17 -12.35
C LEU A 600 1.15 -9.04 -13.44
N ARG A 601 1.92 -9.39 -14.47
CA ARG A 601 1.36 -10.05 -15.66
C ARG A 601 2.11 -11.26 -16.19
N GLY A 602 1.39 -12.29 -16.66
CA GLY A 602 2.02 -13.42 -17.34
C GLY A 602 3.01 -14.22 -16.48
N ASN A 603 2.95 -14.09 -15.16
CA ASN A 603 3.85 -14.81 -14.26
C ASN A 603 3.34 -16.23 -14.00
N ASN A 604 4.26 -17.15 -13.74
CA ASN A 604 3.97 -18.57 -13.65
C ASN A 604 4.52 -19.19 -12.35
N ALA A 605 3.67 -19.87 -11.59
CA ALA A 605 4.12 -20.62 -10.41
C ALA A 605 3.25 -21.85 -10.11
N ASN A 606 3.71 -22.72 -9.21
CA ASN A 606 2.80 -23.72 -8.65
C ASN A 606 1.86 -23.08 -7.63
N TYR A 607 2.36 -22.16 -6.81
CA TYR A 607 1.57 -21.43 -5.81
C TYR A 607 1.81 -19.93 -5.90
N GLY A 608 0.74 -19.13 -5.92
CA GLY A 608 0.85 -17.68 -6.04
C GLY A 608 1.62 -17.25 -7.29
N ALA A 609 1.05 -17.48 -8.48
CA ALA A 609 1.65 -17.17 -9.78
C ALA A 609 2.13 -15.73 -9.89
N ALA A 610 1.35 -14.77 -9.39
CA ALA A 610 1.82 -13.41 -9.19
C ALA A 610 2.54 -13.30 -7.84
N ILE A 611 1.83 -13.55 -6.74
CA ILE A 611 2.37 -13.36 -5.39
C ILE A 611 2.05 -14.55 -4.49
N GLU A 612 3.06 -15.04 -3.77
CA GLU A 612 2.88 -15.81 -2.54
C GLU A 612 3.37 -15.00 -1.35
N SER A 613 2.51 -14.80 -0.35
CA SER A 613 2.85 -14.17 0.93
C SER A 613 2.61 -15.12 2.10
N GLU A 614 3.59 -15.29 2.99
CA GLU A 614 3.56 -16.24 4.11
C GLU A 614 3.36 -15.58 5.50
N ALA A 615 3.60 -14.27 5.65
CA ALA A 615 3.28 -13.53 6.86
C ALA A 615 3.27 -12.00 6.62
N GLY A 616 2.60 -11.25 7.50
CA GLY A 616 2.57 -9.78 7.45
C GLY A 616 1.37 -9.21 6.69
N THR A 617 1.56 -8.05 6.07
CA THR A 617 0.49 -7.30 5.38
C THR A 617 0.85 -7.12 3.91
N LEU A 618 -0.08 -7.47 3.01
CA LEU A 618 0.02 -7.22 1.58
C LEU A 618 -1.05 -6.23 1.16
N ASN A 619 -0.64 -5.04 0.71
CA ASN A 619 -1.51 -3.98 0.22
C ASN A 619 -1.37 -3.86 -1.30
N ILE A 620 -2.48 -3.94 -2.02
CA ILE A 620 -2.56 -3.83 -3.47
C ILE A 620 -3.50 -2.67 -3.81
N ASN A 621 -2.93 -1.56 -4.28
CA ASN A 621 -3.62 -0.31 -4.55
C ASN A 621 -3.42 0.10 -6.01
N ASN A 622 -4.47 0.59 -6.68
CA ASN A 622 -4.39 1.14 -8.05
C ASN A 622 -3.68 0.22 -9.06
N SER A 623 -3.71 -1.10 -8.82
CA SER A 623 -2.82 -2.08 -9.45
C SER A 623 -3.61 -3.05 -10.32
N VAL A 624 -2.92 -3.73 -11.24
CA VAL A 624 -3.49 -4.76 -12.09
C VAL A 624 -2.73 -6.09 -12.00
N VAL A 625 -3.45 -7.19 -11.78
CA VAL A 625 -2.91 -8.56 -11.74
C VAL A 625 -3.61 -9.40 -12.80
N TYR A 626 -2.91 -9.75 -13.88
CA TYR A 626 -3.57 -10.44 -15.00
C TYR A 626 -2.72 -11.48 -15.74
N ASP A 627 -3.39 -12.43 -16.40
CA ASP A 627 -2.77 -13.51 -17.17
C ASP A 627 -1.72 -14.33 -16.40
N ASN A 628 -1.78 -14.37 -15.07
CA ASN A 628 -0.87 -15.19 -14.28
C ASN A 628 -1.39 -16.63 -14.22
N THR A 629 -0.48 -17.61 -14.31
CA THR A 629 -0.81 -19.04 -14.39
C THR A 629 -0.22 -19.81 -13.21
N GLY A 630 -1.04 -20.48 -12.41
CA GLY A 630 -0.56 -21.32 -11.31
C GLY A 630 -1.68 -22.04 -10.57
N ALA A 631 -1.53 -22.53 -9.34
CA ALA A 631 -2.70 -22.95 -8.58
C ALA A 631 -3.55 -21.73 -8.17
N GLU A 632 -2.89 -20.61 -7.86
CA GLU A 632 -3.53 -19.34 -7.55
C GLU A 632 -2.74 -18.19 -8.18
N ALA A 633 -3.38 -17.04 -8.44
CA ALA A 633 -2.64 -15.83 -8.84
C ALA A 633 -2.04 -15.16 -7.60
N LEU A 634 -2.87 -14.92 -6.59
CA LEU A 634 -2.51 -14.36 -5.30
C LEU A 634 -2.75 -15.39 -4.21
N LYS A 635 -1.72 -15.71 -3.45
CA LYS A 635 -1.80 -16.62 -2.32
C LYS A 635 -1.28 -15.95 -1.05
N VAL A 636 -2.13 -15.93 -0.02
CA VAL A 636 -1.86 -15.30 1.28
C VAL A 636 -2.02 -16.36 2.35
N TRP A 637 -0.90 -16.91 2.83
CA TRP A 637 -0.89 -18.06 3.73
C TRP A 637 -0.29 -17.75 5.11
N ALA A 638 -1.09 -17.68 6.17
CA ALA A 638 -0.59 -17.55 7.54
C ALA A 638 0.09 -18.86 8.02
N SER A 639 1.36 -19.06 7.63
CA SER A 639 2.14 -20.29 7.81
C SER A 639 3.07 -20.29 9.04
N ASN A 640 3.61 -19.14 9.47
CA ASN A 640 4.70 -18.98 10.47
C ASN A 640 4.27 -18.69 11.93
N SER A 641 4.87 -19.35 12.93
CA SER A 641 4.32 -19.61 14.30
C SER A 641 3.97 -18.41 15.21
N SER A 642 4.00 -17.17 14.71
CA SER A 642 3.87 -15.96 15.53
C SER A 642 3.05 -14.80 14.92
N SER A 643 2.42 -14.93 13.74
CA SER A 643 1.75 -13.80 13.09
C SER A 643 0.44 -14.13 12.35
N SER A 644 -0.49 -13.18 12.40
CA SER A 644 -1.66 -13.07 11.51
C SER A 644 -1.26 -12.54 10.14
N GLN A 645 -2.12 -12.73 9.13
CA GLN A 645 -1.93 -12.14 7.80
C GLN A 645 -3.06 -11.18 7.44
N THR A 646 -2.73 -10.15 6.68
CA THR A 646 -3.71 -9.19 6.13
C THR A 646 -3.47 -9.00 4.63
N LEU A 647 -4.52 -9.19 3.84
CA LEU A 647 -4.57 -8.83 2.42
C LEU A 647 -5.54 -7.66 2.25
N ILE A 648 -5.07 -6.55 1.68
CA ILE A 648 -5.90 -5.41 1.32
C ILE A 648 -5.78 -5.20 -0.19
N ILE A 649 -6.92 -5.19 -0.88
CA ILE A 649 -7.02 -4.90 -2.30
C ILE A 649 -7.98 -3.72 -2.46
N ASN A 650 -7.46 -2.59 -2.94
CA ASN A 650 -8.23 -1.37 -3.12
C ASN A 650 -8.01 -0.78 -4.51
N ASN A 651 -9.07 -0.26 -5.14
CA ASN A 651 -8.98 0.38 -6.45
C ASN A 651 -8.21 -0.44 -7.50
N SER A 652 -8.36 -1.76 -7.50
CA SER A 652 -7.48 -2.65 -8.28
C SER A 652 -8.27 -3.60 -9.17
N THR A 653 -7.64 -4.04 -10.25
CA THR A 653 -8.21 -4.99 -11.22
C THR A 653 -7.45 -6.32 -11.18
N ILE A 654 -8.16 -7.44 -11.00
CA ILE A 654 -7.60 -8.80 -11.03
C ILE A 654 -8.36 -9.60 -12.08
N SER A 655 -7.72 -9.89 -13.22
CA SER A 655 -8.42 -10.41 -14.39
C SER A 655 -7.64 -11.44 -15.21
N GLY A 656 -8.31 -12.39 -15.85
CA GLY A 656 -7.65 -13.31 -16.79
C GLY A 656 -6.66 -14.31 -16.15
N ASN A 657 -6.58 -14.39 -14.82
CA ASN A 657 -5.66 -15.34 -14.19
C ASN A 657 -6.22 -16.77 -14.26
N THR A 658 -5.35 -17.74 -14.51
CA THR A 658 -5.74 -19.12 -14.81
C THR A 658 -5.15 -20.09 -13.78
N ALA A 659 -6.00 -20.99 -13.28
CA ALA A 659 -5.67 -22.02 -12.31
C ALA A 659 -5.80 -23.46 -12.87
N PRO A 660 -4.81 -23.99 -13.62
CA PRO A 660 -4.95 -25.26 -14.33
C PRO A 660 -5.09 -26.49 -13.40
N SER A 661 -4.50 -26.45 -12.21
CA SER A 661 -4.52 -27.58 -11.26
C SER A 661 -5.70 -27.60 -10.31
N GLY A 662 -6.63 -26.64 -10.42
CA GLY A 662 -7.74 -26.45 -9.48
C GLY A 662 -7.33 -25.62 -8.27
N GLY A 663 -7.61 -24.32 -8.35
CA GLY A 663 -7.43 -23.32 -7.29
C GLY A 663 -8.27 -22.07 -7.58
N SER A 664 -7.85 -20.89 -7.12
CA SER A 664 -8.61 -19.64 -7.23
C SER A 664 -7.73 -18.46 -7.67
N ALA A 665 -8.30 -17.37 -8.18
CA ALA A 665 -7.51 -16.16 -8.45
C ALA A 665 -6.85 -15.64 -7.17
N ILE A 666 -7.61 -15.65 -6.06
CA ILE A 666 -7.18 -15.21 -4.74
C ILE A 666 -7.48 -16.33 -3.74
N GLU A 667 -6.44 -16.88 -3.14
CA GLU A 667 -6.57 -17.82 -2.02
C GLU A 667 -5.99 -17.20 -0.75
N THR A 668 -6.77 -17.26 0.33
CA THR A 668 -6.22 -17.09 1.68
C THR A 668 -6.14 -18.43 2.38
N ARG A 669 -5.07 -18.65 3.14
CA ARG A 669 -4.84 -19.91 3.84
C ARG A 669 -4.45 -19.66 5.29
N THR A 670 -5.05 -20.38 6.24
CA THR A 670 -4.80 -20.15 7.66
C THR A 670 -4.55 -21.44 8.45
N ASN A 671 -3.38 -21.52 9.08
CA ASN A 671 -3.08 -22.61 10.02
C ASN A 671 -3.86 -22.42 11.34
N SER A 672 -4.14 -23.51 12.06
CA SER A 672 -4.92 -23.46 13.31
C SER A 672 -4.30 -22.49 14.35
N GLY A 673 -5.15 -21.62 14.92
CA GLY A 673 -4.75 -20.70 15.99
C GLY A 673 -4.18 -19.35 15.52
N ARG A 674 -4.36 -18.98 14.25
CA ARG A 674 -3.94 -17.69 13.65
C ARG A 674 -5.09 -17.05 12.93
N THR A 675 -4.99 -15.77 12.60
CA THR A 675 -6.00 -15.07 11.81
C THR A 675 -5.50 -14.68 10.43
N THR A 676 -6.36 -14.77 9.42
CA THR A 676 -6.15 -14.10 8.13
C THR A 676 -7.29 -13.12 7.87
N THR A 677 -6.95 -11.87 7.55
CA THR A 677 -7.90 -10.81 7.22
C THR A 677 -7.79 -10.51 5.73
N MET A 678 -8.92 -10.39 5.05
CA MET A 678 -8.99 -9.95 3.66
C MET A 678 -9.98 -8.80 3.52
N LEU A 679 -9.52 -7.68 2.99
CA LEU A 679 -10.34 -6.50 2.68
C LEU A 679 -10.24 -6.23 1.19
N ILE A 680 -11.38 -6.27 0.51
CA ILE A 680 -11.49 -5.92 -0.90
C ILE A 680 -12.44 -4.74 -1.01
N THR A 681 -11.93 -3.60 -1.43
CA THR A 681 -12.71 -2.38 -1.60
C THR A 681 -12.57 -1.87 -3.02
N ASN A 682 -13.67 -1.37 -3.59
CA ASN A 682 -13.59 -0.57 -4.81
C ASN A 682 -12.80 -1.26 -5.94
N SER A 683 -12.95 -2.58 -6.12
CA SER A 683 -12.07 -3.38 -6.99
C SER A 683 -12.85 -4.27 -7.95
N THR A 684 -12.22 -4.70 -9.05
CA THR A 684 -12.83 -5.54 -10.09
C THR A 684 -12.08 -6.86 -10.23
N ILE A 685 -12.76 -7.98 -9.97
CA ILE A 685 -12.24 -9.35 -10.05
C ILE A 685 -13.10 -10.13 -11.06
N THR A 686 -12.59 -10.38 -12.26
CA THR A 686 -13.38 -10.92 -13.38
C THR A 686 -12.55 -11.80 -14.31
N ASN A 687 -13.17 -12.64 -15.15
CA ASN A 687 -12.47 -13.47 -16.14
C ASN A 687 -11.35 -14.37 -15.59
N ASN A 688 -11.33 -14.67 -14.30
CA ASN A 688 -10.39 -15.63 -13.74
C ASN A 688 -10.96 -17.05 -13.87
N SER A 689 -10.10 -18.03 -14.16
CA SER A 689 -10.52 -19.39 -14.50
C SER A 689 -9.81 -20.46 -13.66
N SER A 690 -10.48 -21.59 -13.42
CA SER A 690 -9.93 -22.76 -12.72
C SER A 690 -10.39 -24.06 -13.39
N GLU A 691 -9.45 -24.91 -13.81
CA GLU A 691 -9.72 -26.09 -14.69
C GLU A 691 -9.72 -27.45 -13.94
N GLY A 692 -9.41 -27.47 -12.64
CA GLY A 692 -9.23 -28.69 -11.84
C GLY A 692 -10.47 -29.24 -11.10
N GLN A 693 -10.33 -30.41 -10.46
CA GLN A 693 -11.42 -31.09 -9.74
C GLN A 693 -11.70 -30.46 -8.36
N GLY A 694 -12.55 -29.44 -8.29
CA GLY A 694 -13.09 -28.87 -7.04
C GLY A 694 -13.84 -27.56 -7.26
N PRO A 695 -14.84 -27.18 -6.44
CA PRO A 695 -15.65 -25.98 -6.64
C PRO A 695 -14.98 -24.73 -6.03
N LEU A 696 -13.75 -24.42 -6.44
CA LEU A 696 -13.07 -23.20 -5.99
C LEU A 696 -13.43 -22.06 -6.95
N GLY A 697 -13.92 -20.95 -6.41
CA GLY A 697 -14.29 -19.76 -7.18
C GLY A 697 -13.10 -18.83 -7.44
N ALA A 698 -13.34 -17.62 -7.94
CA ALA A 698 -12.32 -16.58 -8.08
C ALA A 698 -11.64 -16.28 -6.74
N ILE A 699 -12.39 -16.36 -5.64
CA ILE A 699 -11.91 -16.15 -4.28
C ILE A 699 -12.22 -17.40 -3.45
N SER A 700 -11.21 -17.88 -2.70
CA SER A 700 -11.36 -19.03 -1.82
C SER A 700 -10.54 -18.93 -0.52
N HIS A 701 -10.96 -19.72 0.49
CA HIS A 701 -10.22 -19.91 1.74
C HIS A 701 -9.87 -21.38 1.98
N ASP A 702 -8.61 -21.66 2.31
CA ASP A 702 -8.17 -22.96 2.87
C ASP A 702 -7.80 -22.80 4.36
N GLY A 703 -8.72 -23.13 5.27
CA GLY A 703 -8.48 -22.96 6.71
C GLY A 703 -9.67 -23.31 7.61
N GLY A 704 -9.45 -23.32 8.93
CA GLY A 704 -10.47 -23.67 9.92
C GLY A 704 -11.47 -22.53 10.19
N VAL A 705 -12.73 -22.89 10.42
CA VAL A 705 -13.92 -22.02 10.30
C VAL A 705 -14.07 -20.79 11.22
N ASN A 706 -13.12 -20.50 12.13
CA ASN A 706 -13.30 -19.49 13.19
C ASN A 706 -12.15 -18.49 13.29
N THR A 707 -11.37 -18.30 12.21
CA THR A 707 -10.15 -17.51 12.29
C THR A 707 -9.89 -16.61 11.08
N THR A 708 -10.91 -16.23 10.33
CA THR A 708 -10.74 -15.45 9.10
C THR A 708 -11.80 -14.36 9.03
N ILE A 709 -11.39 -13.11 8.78
CA ILE A 709 -12.30 -11.96 8.65
C ILE A 709 -12.23 -11.48 7.22
N TRP A 710 -13.33 -11.59 6.49
CA TRP A 710 -13.43 -11.10 5.12
C TRP A 710 -14.41 -9.92 5.04
N THR A 711 -13.98 -8.87 4.37
CA THR A 711 -14.80 -7.70 4.11
C THR A 711 -14.68 -7.37 2.63
N VAL A 712 -15.82 -7.32 1.94
CA VAL A 712 -15.87 -6.90 0.53
C VAL A 712 -16.83 -5.73 0.44
N GLN A 713 -16.39 -4.60 -0.13
CA GLN A 713 -17.24 -3.43 -0.30
C GLN A 713 -17.04 -2.78 -1.66
N ASN A 714 -18.13 -2.29 -2.25
CA ASN A 714 -18.11 -1.54 -3.50
C ASN A 714 -17.33 -2.22 -4.65
N SER A 715 -17.37 -3.55 -4.74
CA SER A 715 -16.50 -4.32 -5.65
C SER A 715 -17.29 -5.22 -6.61
N ILE A 716 -16.74 -5.43 -7.81
CA ILE A 716 -17.25 -6.39 -8.80
C ILE A 716 -16.49 -7.71 -8.65
N ILE A 717 -17.20 -8.82 -8.41
CA ILE A 717 -16.66 -10.19 -8.39
C ILE A 717 -17.59 -11.06 -9.26
N SER A 718 -17.41 -11.00 -10.57
CA SER A 718 -18.32 -11.59 -11.55
C SER A 718 -17.60 -11.97 -12.84
N GLY A 719 -18.12 -12.96 -13.57
CA GLY A 719 -17.54 -13.46 -14.82
C GLY A 719 -16.35 -14.40 -14.61
N ASN A 720 -16.22 -14.98 -13.41
CA ASN A 720 -15.17 -15.97 -13.12
C ASN A 720 -15.72 -17.40 -13.21
N ILE A 721 -14.85 -18.36 -13.53
CA ILE A 721 -15.21 -19.76 -13.79
C ILE A 721 -14.34 -20.67 -12.90
N PRO A 722 -14.90 -21.68 -12.21
CA PRO A 722 -16.30 -22.14 -12.25
C PRO A 722 -17.27 -21.38 -11.35
N ALA A 723 -16.79 -20.54 -10.44
CA ALA A 723 -17.61 -19.72 -9.55
C ALA A 723 -16.91 -18.39 -9.22
N ASP A 724 -17.63 -17.39 -8.72
CA ASP A 724 -17.05 -16.11 -8.33
C ASP A 724 -16.53 -16.13 -6.89
N ILE A 725 -17.30 -16.68 -5.95
CA ILE A 725 -16.90 -16.90 -4.56
C ILE A 725 -17.13 -18.37 -4.20
N ALA A 726 -16.25 -19.02 -3.44
CA ALA A 726 -16.48 -20.40 -3.00
C ALA A 726 -17.60 -20.49 -1.93
N ALA A 727 -18.44 -21.54 -2.01
CA ALA A 727 -19.71 -21.64 -1.24
C ALA A 727 -19.59 -21.97 0.26
N ASN A 728 -18.38 -22.07 0.82
CA ASN A 728 -18.16 -22.63 2.16
C ASN A 728 -17.67 -21.63 3.23
N ASP A 729 -17.57 -20.33 2.92
CA ASP A 729 -16.73 -19.41 3.71
C ASP A 729 -17.51 -18.29 4.46
N PHE A 730 -17.56 -18.44 5.79
CA PHE A 730 -17.42 -17.47 6.91
C PHE A 730 -18.23 -16.16 7.03
N GLU A 731 -18.04 -15.45 8.16
CA GLU A 731 -18.59 -14.12 8.46
C GLU A 731 -18.03 -13.11 7.46
N LEU A 732 -18.73 -12.95 6.35
CA LEU A 732 -18.42 -11.98 5.32
C LEU A 732 -19.23 -10.69 5.55
N GLU A 733 -18.53 -9.61 5.88
CA GLU A 733 -19.13 -8.28 5.86
C GLU A 733 -19.15 -7.78 4.41
N SER A 734 -20.34 -7.72 3.80
CA SER A 734 -20.52 -7.36 2.39
C SER A 734 -21.50 -6.20 2.23
N SER A 735 -21.11 -5.18 1.46
CA SER A 735 -22.01 -4.08 1.06
C SER A 735 -21.66 -3.50 -0.31
N TYR A 736 -22.68 -3.08 -1.07
CA TYR A 736 -22.54 -2.43 -2.39
C TYR A 736 -21.73 -3.23 -3.42
N ASN A 737 -21.74 -4.57 -3.37
CA ASN A 737 -20.97 -5.39 -4.31
C ASN A 737 -21.83 -5.90 -5.47
N LEU A 738 -21.22 -6.13 -6.63
CA LEU A 738 -21.82 -6.86 -7.75
C LEU A 738 -21.14 -8.22 -7.85
N ILE A 739 -21.87 -9.28 -7.54
CA ILE A 739 -21.32 -10.64 -7.47
C ILE A 739 -22.13 -11.57 -8.37
N GLY A 740 -21.45 -12.43 -9.12
CA GLY A 740 -22.11 -13.45 -9.93
C GLY A 740 -22.60 -14.62 -9.08
N THR A 741 -21.81 -15.70 -9.05
CA THR A 741 -22.18 -17.02 -8.50
C THR A 741 -21.35 -17.43 -7.29
N GLY A 742 -21.88 -18.41 -6.53
CA GLY A 742 -21.06 -19.22 -5.63
C GLY A 742 -21.11 -18.86 -4.14
N THR A 743 -21.89 -17.86 -3.71
CA THR A 743 -22.11 -17.59 -2.29
C THR A 743 -23.57 -17.77 -1.86
N THR A 744 -23.79 -18.40 -0.71
CA THR A 744 -25.08 -18.39 0.00
C THR A 744 -25.07 -17.48 1.24
N ALA A 745 -23.89 -16.97 1.61
CA ALA A 745 -23.69 -16.10 2.78
C ALA A 745 -24.13 -14.65 2.48
N ILE A 746 -24.04 -14.22 1.22
CA ILE A 746 -24.50 -12.91 0.77
C ILE A 746 -25.87 -13.06 0.11
N VAL A 747 -26.80 -12.19 0.51
CA VAL A 747 -28.18 -12.22 0.00
C VAL A 747 -28.39 -11.03 -0.92
N ASP A 748 -28.96 -11.29 -2.09
CA ASP A 748 -29.34 -10.26 -3.07
C ASP A 748 -30.20 -9.15 -2.42
N GLY A 749 -29.87 -7.89 -2.71
CA GLY A 749 -30.52 -6.70 -2.16
C GLY A 749 -30.22 -6.39 -0.69
N THR A 750 -29.52 -7.26 0.04
CA THR A 750 -29.09 -6.96 1.42
C THR A 750 -27.81 -6.12 1.39
N ASN A 751 -27.74 -5.06 2.19
CA ASN A 751 -26.62 -4.10 2.20
C ASN A 751 -26.27 -3.55 0.79
N ASN A 752 -27.27 -3.44 -0.09
CA ASN A 752 -27.11 -3.03 -1.49
C ASN A 752 -26.20 -3.92 -2.34
N ASN A 753 -26.02 -5.19 -1.96
CA ASN A 753 -25.35 -6.15 -2.83
C ASN A 753 -26.29 -6.56 -3.99
N ILE A 754 -25.73 -6.70 -5.18
CA ILE A 754 -26.37 -7.21 -6.39
C ILE A 754 -25.78 -8.59 -6.67
N ILE A 755 -26.58 -9.66 -6.52
CA ILE A 755 -26.09 -11.05 -6.59
C ILE A 755 -26.74 -11.78 -7.77
N GLY A 756 -26.03 -12.74 -8.39
CA GLY A 756 -26.53 -13.56 -9.49
C GLY A 756 -26.33 -12.94 -10.87
N VAL A 757 -25.50 -11.90 -10.97
CA VAL A 757 -25.14 -11.25 -12.23
C VAL A 757 -23.89 -11.93 -12.79
N ASN A 758 -24.05 -12.90 -13.69
CA ASN A 758 -22.91 -13.63 -14.27
C ASN A 758 -22.11 -12.82 -15.29
N ASN A 759 -22.73 -11.83 -15.92
CA ASN A 759 -22.07 -10.91 -16.84
C ASN A 759 -22.23 -9.48 -16.31
N PRO A 760 -21.15 -8.86 -15.80
CA PRO A 760 -21.18 -7.50 -15.26
C PRO A 760 -21.20 -6.42 -16.35
N LEU A 761 -21.23 -6.79 -17.64
CA LEU A 761 -21.20 -5.87 -18.78
C LEU A 761 -19.95 -4.97 -18.75
N LEU A 762 -18.81 -5.60 -18.50
CA LEU A 762 -17.49 -4.97 -18.56
C LEU A 762 -16.95 -5.00 -20.00
N LEU A 763 -16.24 -3.95 -20.38
CA LEU A 763 -15.39 -3.89 -21.57
C LEU A 763 -14.12 -4.75 -21.36
N PRO A 764 -13.41 -5.14 -22.43
CA PRO A 764 -12.12 -5.83 -22.32
C PRO A 764 -11.11 -5.07 -21.45
N LEU A 765 -10.12 -5.80 -20.90
CA LEU A 765 -9.03 -5.21 -20.13
C LEU A 765 -8.21 -4.33 -21.07
N ALA A 766 -8.13 -3.02 -20.79
CA ALA A 766 -7.49 -2.06 -21.68
C ALA A 766 -6.88 -0.88 -20.89
N ASP A 767 -6.10 -0.06 -21.60
CA ASP A 767 -5.66 1.22 -21.09
C ASP A 767 -6.83 2.22 -21.14
N ASN A 768 -7.35 2.57 -19.97
CA ASN A 768 -8.45 3.53 -19.82
C ASN A 768 -7.94 4.91 -19.33
N GLY A 769 -6.65 5.21 -19.47
CA GLY A 769 -6.06 6.52 -19.19
C GLY A 769 -5.39 6.66 -17.81
N GLY A 770 -5.10 5.56 -17.12
CA GLY A 770 -4.35 5.53 -15.86
C GLY A 770 -3.00 4.81 -15.99
N ASN A 771 -2.27 4.65 -14.88
CA ASN A 771 -0.97 3.96 -14.87
C ASN A 771 -1.07 2.44 -15.03
N THR A 772 -2.26 1.86 -14.86
CA THR A 772 -2.51 0.42 -14.95
C THR A 772 -3.75 0.13 -15.80
N LEU A 773 -3.76 -1.03 -16.47
CA LEU A 773 -4.91 -1.48 -17.24
C LEU A 773 -6.12 -1.74 -16.31
N SER A 774 -7.32 -1.49 -16.82
CA SER A 774 -8.56 -1.70 -16.07
C SER A 774 -9.69 -2.18 -16.97
N HIS A 775 -10.76 -2.68 -16.34
CA HIS A 775 -12.02 -2.94 -17.03
C HIS A 775 -12.93 -1.73 -16.90
N SER A 776 -13.24 -1.11 -18.03
CA SER A 776 -14.39 -0.20 -18.11
C SER A 776 -15.70 -0.97 -18.27
N PHE A 777 -16.84 -0.31 -18.29
CA PHE A 777 -18.15 -0.96 -18.43
C PHE A 777 -19.13 -0.12 -19.25
N TYR A 778 -20.17 -0.80 -19.74
CA TYR A 778 -21.24 -0.15 -20.51
C TYR A 778 -22.18 0.63 -19.59
N ASN A 779 -22.89 1.61 -20.16
CA ASN A 779 -23.86 2.46 -19.46
C ASN A 779 -25.05 1.70 -18.85
N ASN A 780 -25.30 0.48 -19.32
CA ASN A 780 -26.33 -0.42 -18.81
C ASN A 780 -25.77 -1.50 -17.86
N SER A 781 -24.50 -1.40 -17.48
CA SER A 781 -23.92 -2.28 -16.46
C SER A 781 -24.67 -2.11 -15.14
N PRO A 782 -24.95 -3.20 -14.41
CA PRO A 782 -25.51 -3.10 -13.06
C PRO A 782 -24.55 -2.43 -12.05
N ALA A 783 -23.28 -2.27 -12.40
CA ALA A 783 -22.30 -1.55 -11.56
C ALA A 783 -22.47 -0.03 -11.61
N TYR A 784 -23.04 0.49 -12.71
CA TYR A 784 -23.15 1.93 -12.96
C TYR A 784 -24.12 2.61 -11.98
N ASN A 785 -23.65 3.64 -11.27
CA ASN A 785 -24.34 4.45 -10.27
C ASN A 785 -24.98 3.64 -9.11
N ASN A 786 -24.46 2.44 -8.81
CA ASN A 786 -24.97 1.57 -7.75
C ASN A 786 -23.98 1.34 -6.59
N GLY A 787 -22.87 2.07 -6.58
CA GLY A 787 -21.81 2.00 -5.60
C GLY A 787 -22.09 2.73 -4.29
N ASN A 788 -21.18 2.56 -3.34
CA ASN A 788 -21.30 3.09 -1.98
C ASN A 788 -21.10 4.61 -1.93
N PRO A 789 -22.12 5.42 -1.59
CA PRO A 789 -22.01 6.87 -1.55
C PRO A 789 -21.20 7.41 -0.36
N ALA A 790 -20.84 6.54 0.59
CA ALA A 790 -20.04 6.87 1.76
C ALA A 790 -18.58 6.43 1.63
N THR A 791 -18.09 6.14 0.41
CA THR A 791 -16.68 5.82 0.20
C THR A 791 -15.79 6.99 0.63
N THR A 792 -14.69 6.68 1.32
CA THR A 792 -13.66 7.66 1.74
C THR A 792 -12.62 7.90 0.66
N GLU A 793 -12.55 7.01 -0.34
CA GLU A 793 -11.65 7.12 -1.49
C GLU A 793 -12.11 8.25 -2.41
N ILE A 794 -11.21 9.19 -2.69
CA ILE A 794 -11.51 10.36 -3.52
C ILE A 794 -11.31 10.09 -5.02
N THR A 795 -10.51 9.07 -5.38
CA THR A 795 -10.23 8.68 -6.76
C THR A 795 -10.41 7.17 -7.00
N ASP A 796 -10.55 6.80 -8.26
CA ASP A 796 -10.60 5.42 -8.74
C ASP A 796 -9.21 4.91 -9.17
N GLN A 797 -9.12 3.68 -9.71
CA GLN A 797 -7.86 3.05 -10.13
C GLN A 797 -7.04 3.92 -11.11
N ILE A 798 -7.71 4.66 -11.99
CA ILE A 798 -7.07 5.46 -13.04
C ILE A 798 -6.89 6.93 -12.61
N GLY A 799 -7.12 7.23 -11.33
CA GLY A 799 -6.92 8.56 -10.74
C GLY A 799 -8.08 9.53 -10.97
N ASN A 800 -9.23 9.07 -11.48
CA ASN A 800 -10.39 9.92 -11.68
C ASN A 800 -11.22 10.06 -10.40
N PRO A 801 -11.88 11.20 -10.16
CA PRO A 801 -12.77 11.35 -9.01
C PRO A 801 -13.94 10.36 -9.04
N ARG A 802 -14.21 9.69 -7.91
CA ARG A 802 -15.28 8.68 -7.73
C ARG A 802 -16.73 9.18 -7.81
N ASN A 803 -16.93 10.49 -7.97
CA ASN A 803 -18.26 11.09 -8.14
C ASN A 803 -18.15 12.25 -9.14
N SER A 804 -17.59 11.95 -10.31
CA SER A 804 -17.27 12.93 -11.33
C SER A 804 -18.50 13.44 -12.08
N ASN A 805 -19.52 12.59 -12.23
CA ASN A 805 -20.75 12.89 -12.98
C ASN A 805 -21.88 13.45 -12.09
N ASN A 806 -21.77 13.38 -10.76
CA ASN A 806 -22.81 13.76 -9.80
C ASN A 806 -24.13 12.95 -9.99
N GLU A 807 -24.03 11.74 -10.54
CA GLU A 807 -25.14 10.82 -10.82
C GLU A 807 -25.12 9.58 -9.91
N GLY A 808 -24.01 9.32 -9.21
CA GLY A 808 -23.85 8.19 -8.31
C GLY A 808 -22.38 7.89 -8.08
N TYR A 809 -22.10 6.79 -7.38
CA TYR A 809 -20.79 6.17 -7.34
C TYR A 809 -20.92 4.83 -8.08
N ASP A 810 -19.88 4.38 -8.75
CA ASP A 810 -19.87 3.09 -9.41
C ASP A 810 -19.32 1.98 -8.49
N ILE A 811 -19.81 0.76 -8.71
CA ILE A 811 -19.24 -0.46 -8.11
C ILE A 811 -17.99 -0.85 -8.92
N GLY A 812 -16.88 -1.15 -8.24
CA GLY A 812 -15.67 -1.70 -8.87
C GLY A 812 -14.49 -0.74 -8.93
N ALA A 813 -13.49 -1.12 -9.73
CA ALA A 813 -12.18 -0.47 -9.79
C ALA A 813 -12.19 0.95 -10.36
N ILE A 814 -13.10 1.24 -11.29
CA ILE A 814 -13.15 2.53 -11.97
C ILE A 814 -14.50 3.23 -11.77
N GLU A 815 -14.48 4.56 -11.89
CA GLU A 815 -15.64 5.43 -11.99
C GLU A 815 -15.81 5.89 -13.45
N MET A 816 -16.98 5.62 -14.04
CA MET A 816 -17.29 5.89 -15.43
C MET A 816 -17.33 7.40 -15.71
N GLN A 817 -16.32 7.91 -16.42
CA GLN A 817 -16.24 9.32 -16.83
C GLN A 817 -16.99 9.65 -18.13
N VAL A 818 -17.14 8.66 -19.02
CA VAL A 818 -17.71 8.84 -20.36
C VAL A 818 -18.75 7.77 -20.60
N ILE A 819 -19.98 8.18 -20.93
CA ILE A 819 -21.04 7.28 -21.38
C ILE A 819 -20.60 6.68 -22.72
N LEU A 820 -20.20 5.41 -22.72
CA LEU A 820 -19.90 4.65 -23.93
C LEU A 820 -21.22 4.02 -24.43
N GLU A 821 -21.73 4.56 -25.53
CA GLU A 821 -22.92 4.05 -26.22
C GLU A 821 -22.53 2.88 -27.14
N PRO A 822 -23.32 1.78 -27.18
CA PRO A 822 -23.05 0.66 -28.08
C PRO A 822 -23.24 1.06 -29.54
N ILE A 823 -22.43 0.51 -30.44
CA ILE A 823 -22.64 0.67 -31.89
C ILE A 823 -23.75 -0.28 -32.37
N THR A 824 -24.72 0.23 -33.11
CA THR A 824 -25.76 -0.60 -33.75
C THR A 824 -25.35 -0.98 -35.16
N LEU A 825 -25.37 -2.29 -35.44
CA LEU A 825 -24.95 -2.88 -36.70
C LEU A 825 -26.16 -3.29 -37.55
N ARG A 826 -26.17 -2.89 -38.82
CA ARG A 826 -27.13 -3.40 -39.82
C ARG A 826 -26.37 -4.06 -40.97
N THR A 827 -26.29 -5.39 -40.94
CA THR A 827 -25.46 -6.17 -41.86
C THR A 827 -26.30 -7.02 -42.80
N ILE A 828 -25.85 -7.17 -44.04
CA ILE A 828 -26.41 -8.03 -45.08
C ILE A 828 -25.31 -8.97 -45.60
N ALA A 829 -25.62 -10.26 -45.67
CA ALA A 829 -24.80 -11.26 -46.36
C ALA A 829 -25.68 -12.29 -47.08
N TYR A 830 -25.10 -13.07 -47.98
CA TYR A 830 -25.79 -14.14 -48.69
C TYR A 830 -24.98 -15.44 -48.58
N LEU A 831 -25.66 -16.56 -48.42
CA LEU A 831 -25.08 -17.90 -48.39
C LEU A 831 -25.26 -18.53 -49.77
N GLN A 832 -24.18 -18.99 -50.41
CA GLN A 832 -24.26 -19.55 -51.77
C GLN A 832 -25.19 -20.75 -51.83
N GLY A 833 -25.23 -21.59 -50.79
CA GLY A 833 -26.12 -22.75 -50.72
C GLY A 833 -27.58 -22.38 -50.95
N ALA A 834 -28.12 -21.59 -50.02
CA ALA A 834 -29.49 -21.08 -50.08
C ALA A 834 -29.73 -20.10 -51.23
N GLY A 835 -28.69 -19.42 -51.74
CA GLY A 835 -28.79 -18.47 -52.86
C GLY A 835 -28.72 -19.11 -54.25
N THR A 836 -28.27 -20.36 -54.36
CA THR A 836 -28.18 -21.07 -55.64
C THR A 836 -29.51 -21.75 -55.95
N SER A 837 -29.97 -21.75 -57.21
CA SER A 837 -31.28 -22.32 -57.63
C SER A 837 -32.49 -21.74 -56.89
N PRO A 838 -32.71 -20.41 -56.95
CA PRO A 838 -33.80 -19.74 -56.23
C PRO A 838 -35.19 -20.18 -56.71
N LEU A 839 -36.21 -19.91 -55.88
CA LEU A 839 -37.61 -20.12 -56.26
C LEU A 839 -38.00 -19.17 -57.41
N SER A 840 -38.82 -19.65 -58.33
CA SER A 840 -39.22 -18.84 -59.50
C SER A 840 -40.02 -17.61 -59.07
N GLY A 841 -39.56 -16.43 -59.47
CA GLY A 841 -40.11 -15.13 -59.06
C GLY A 841 -39.52 -14.57 -57.76
N GLU A 842 -38.55 -15.27 -57.15
CA GLU A 842 -37.85 -14.87 -55.93
C GLU A 842 -36.32 -14.93 -56.14
N GLU A 843 -35.85 -14.64 -57.35
CA GLU A 843 -34.44 -14.79 -57.74
C GLU A 843 -33.46 -13.89 -56.95
N ASP A 844 -33.97 -12.86 -56.26
CA ASP A 844 -33.20 -11.96 -55.40
C ASP A 844 -33.12 -12.41 -53.92
N LEU A 845 -33.76 -13.52 -53.56
CA LEU A 845 -33.85 -14.04 -52.19
C LEU A 845 -33.13 -15.39 -52.05
N MET A 846 -32.60 -15.64 -50.84
CA MET A 846 -32.19 -16.98 -50.42
C MET A 846 -33.41 -17.85 -50.16
N ARG A 847 -33.27 -19.16 -50.34
CA ARG A 847 -34.27 -20.15 -49.89
C ARG A 847 -34.19 -20.34 -48.38
N ASP A 848 -35.30 -20.76 -47.78
CA ASP A 848 -35.43 -21.06 -46.35
C ASP A 848 -35.91 -22.50 -46.12
N ASP A 849 -35.43 -23.44 -46.94
CA ASP A 849 -35.84 -24.85 -46.90
C ASP A 849 -35.60 -25.48 -45.52
N LEU A 850 -34.50 -25.13 -44.85
CA LEU A 850 -34.22 -25.59 -43.48
C LEU A 850 -35.29 -25.16 -42.47
N ARG A 851 -35.79 -23.93 -42.60
CA ARG A 851 -36.89 -23.42 -41.77
C ARG A 851 -38.18 -24.18 -42.06
N ILE A 852 -38.53 -24.34 -43.34
CA ILE A 852 -39.74 -25.08 -43.77
C ILE A 852 -39.70 -26.55 -43.29
N ALA A 853 -38.50 -27.14 -43.23
CA ALA A 853 -38.28 -28.50 -42.74
C ALA A 853 -38.19 -28.60 -41.20
N ASN A 854 -38.26 -27.49 -40.46
CA ASN A 854 -38.02 -27.40 -39.00
C ASN A 854 -36.67 -27.98 -38.57
N LEU A 855 -35.61 -27.68 -39.32
CA LEU A 855 -34.26 -28.19 -39.06
C LEU A 855 -33.34 -27.16 -38.40
N ILE A 856 -33.74 -25.88 -38.31
CA ILE A 856 -32.93 -24.86 -37.62
C ILE A 856 -33.06 -25.05 -36.10
N PRO A 857 -31.95 -25.26 -35.35
CA PRO A 857 -32.02 -25.44 -33.91
C PRO A 857 -32.35 -24.12 -33.19
N THR A 858 -33.08 -24.18 -32.09
CA THR A 858 -33.33 -23.00 -31.22
C THR A 858 -32.13 -22.62 -30.35
N THR A 859 -31.10 -23.46 -30.31
CA THR A 859 -29.79 -23.17 -29.72
C THR A 859 -28.77 -23.04 -30.85
N SER A 860 -28.01 -21.96 -30.82
CA SER A 860 -26.94 -21.70 -31.77
C SER A 860 -25.94 -22.87 -31.82
N PRO A 861 -25.42 -23.22 -33.00
CA PRO A 861 -24.35 -24.21 -33.14
C PRO A 861 -22.96 -23.69 -32.71
N TYR A 862 -22.83 -22.40 -32.39
CA TYR A 862 -21.55 -21.78 -32.02
C TYR A 862 -21.31 -21.80 -30.49
N SER A 863 -20.08 -21.48 -30.07
CA SER A 863 -19.60 -21.64 -28.69
C SER A 863 -20.34 -20.80 -27.64
N ASP A 864 -21.01 -19.72 -28.04
CA ASP A 864 -21.79 -18.87 -27.13
C ASP A 864 -23.10 -19.53 -26.65
N GLY A 865 -23.54 -20.61 -27.30
CA GLY A 865 -24.75 -21.35 -26.95
C GLY A 865 -26.02 -20.50 -26.92
N ARG A 866 -26.07 -19.38 -27.66
CA ARG A 866 -27.21 -18.45 -27.64
C ARG A 866 -28.51 -19.16 -28.02
N THR A 867 -29.63 -18.78 -27.40
CA THR A 867 -30.93 -19.43 -27.67
C THR A 867 -31.98 -18.42 -28.17
N CYS A 868 -32.95 -18.91 -28.93
CA CYS A 868 -34.11 -18.14 -29.38
C CYS A 868 -35.44 -18.89 -29.11
N ASN A 869 -36.56 -18.17 -29.23
CA ASN A 869 -37.87 -18.80 -29.18
C ASN A 869 -38.15 -19.54 -30.50
N GLU A 870 -38.78 -20.72 -30.44
CA GLU A 870 -39.19 -21.50 -31.62
C GLU A 870 -40.04 -20.67 -32.60
N SER A 871 -40.87 -19.74 -32.11
CA SER A 871 -41.69 -18.85 -32.95
C SER A 871 -40.90 -17.91 -33.85
N VAL A 872 -39.59 -17.72 -33.60
CA VAL A 872 -38.72 -16.92 -34.48
C VAL A 872 -38.59 -17.57 -35.86
N PHE A 873 -38.80 -18.89 -35.95
CA PHE A 873 -38.75 -19.64 -37.21
C PHE A 873 -40.11 -19.81 -37.90
N ASP A 874 -41.17 -19.18 -37.38
CA ASP A 874 -42.44 -19.06 -38.09
C ASP A 874 -42.25 -18.26 -39.40
N GLU A 875 -43.12 -18.46 -40.39
CA GLU A 875 -43.08 -17.65 -41.62
C GLU A 875 -43.35 -16.18 -41.28
N ALA A 876 -42.43 -15.29 -41.70
CA ALA A 876 -42.56 -13.87 -41.44
C ALA A 876 -43.77 -13.27 -42.19
N SER A 877 -44.33 -12.17 -41.66
CA SER A 877 -45.45 -11.47 -42.33
C SER A 877 -45.08 -10.97 -43.74
N ASN A 878 -43.80 -10.65 -43.93
CA ASN A 878 -43.20 -10.48 -45.24
C ASN A 878 -42.30 -11.69 -45.52
N PRO A 879 -42.63 -12.56 -46.50
CA PRO A 879 -41.88 -13.80 -46.73
C PRO A 879 -40.38 -13.61 -46.94
N SER A 880 -39.93 -12.45 -47.44
CA SER A 880 -38.50 -12.13 -47.61
C SER A 880 -37.73 -11.98 -46.30
N GLU A 881 -38.42 -11.86 -45.17
CA GLU A 881 -37.84 -11.68 -43.82
C GLU A 881 -37.83 -12.99 -43.02
N SER A 882 -38.20 -14.12 -43.65
CA SER A 882 -38.13 -15.42 -42.99
C SER A 882 -36.67 -15.83 -42.73
N ILE A 883 -36.42 -16.56 -41.64
CA ILE A 883 -35.07 -16.98 -41.25
C ILE A 883 -34.55 -18.11 -42.16
N VAL A 884 -33.28 -18.04 -42.52
CA VAL A 884 -32.54 -19.06 -43.28
C VAL A 884 -31.70 -19.94 -42.36
N ASP A 885 -30.88 -19.34 -41.49
CA ASP A 885 -29.99 -20.09 -40.57
C ASP A 885 -29.34 -19.21 -39.48
N TRP A 886 -28.46 -19.81 -38.66
CA TRP A 886 -27.56 -19.13 -37.72
C TRP A 886 -26.20 -18.78 -38.35
N VAL A 887 -25.71 -17.56 -38.12
CA VAL A 887 -24.38 -17.08 -38.49
C VAL A 887 -23.60 -16.65 -37.24
N TRP A 888 -22.27 -16.60 -37.35
CA TRP A 888 -21.37 -16.13 -36.30
C TRP A 888 -20.78 -14.78 -36.72
N LEU A 889 -21.04 -13.74 -35.93
CA LEU A 889 -20.57 -12.38 -36.17
C LEU A 889 -19.38 -12.08 -35.27
N GLU A 890 -18.35 -11.42 -35.80
CA GLU A 890 -17.25 -10.91 -34.97
C GLU A 890 -16.87 -9.48 -35.36
N ILE A 891 -16.37 -8.77 -34.35
CA ILE A 891 -15.79 -7.43 -34.46
C ILE A 891 -14.34 -7.53 -34.02
N ARG A 892 -13.43 -7.06 -34.87
CA ARG A 892 -11.98 -7.23 -34.73
C ARG A 892 -11.26 -5.88 -34.69
N ASP A 893 -10.11 -5.85 -34.04
CA ASP A 893 -9.33 -4.63 -33.78
C ASP A 893 -8.90 -3.90 -35.06
N GLU A 894 -8.88 -2.58 -35.04
CA GLU A 894 -8.59 -1.75 -36.22
C GLU A 894 -7.15 -1.94 -36.74
N ASN A 895 -6.21 -2.22 -35.84
CA ASN A 895 -4.77 -2.28 -36.09
C ASN A 895 -4.29 -3.73 -36.24
N ASP A 896 -4.98 -4.70 -35.63
CA ASP A 896 -4.69 -6.13 -35.75
C ASP A 896 -5.96 -6.98 -35.93
N SER A 897 -6.25 -7.39 -37.16
CA SER A 897 -7.44 -8.18 -37.49
C SER A 897 -7.44 -9.61 -36.91
N SER A 898 -6.35 -10.07 -36.31
CA SER A 898 -6.32 -11.34 -35.56
C SER A 898 -6.93 -11.23 -34.15
N VAL A 899 -7.08 -10.01 -33.63
CA VAL A 899 -7.66 -9.76 -32.31
C VAL A 899 -9.18 -9.60 -32.43
N VAL A 900 -9.93 -10.58 -31.93
CA VAL A 900 -11.40 -10.51 -31.81
C VAL A 900 -11.77 -9.73 -30.55
N LEU A 901 -12.43 -8.58 -30.74
CA LEU A 901 -12.90 -7.71 -29.66
C LEU A 901 -14.30 -8.08 -29.16
N TYR A 902 -15.15 -8.60 -30.05
CA TYR A 902 -16.51 -9.03 -29.73
C TYR A 902 -16.97 -10.11 -30.70
N SER A 903 -17.74 -11.08 -30.22
CA SER A 903 -18.36 -12.11 -31.06
C SER A 903 -19.74 -12.52 -30.53
N GLN A 904 -20.64 -12.89 -31.45
CA GLN A 904 -22.00 -13.28 -31.10
C GLN A 904 -22.65 -14.13 -32.22
N SER A 905 -23.49 -15.09 -31.82
CA SER A 905 -24.44 -15.76 -32.70
C SER A 905 -25.60 -14.86 -33.13
N ALA A 906 -25.91 -14.87 -34.43
CA ALA A 906 -26.94 -14.07 -35.07
C ALA A 906 -27.77 -14.89 -36.07
N LEU A 907 -28.93 -14.37 -36.48
CA LEU A 907 -29.83 -15.01 -37.43
C LEU A 907 -29.81 -14.30 -38.77
N ILE A 908 -29.78 -15.06 -39.88
CA ILE A 908 -29.80 -14.50 -41.24
C ILE A 908 -31.15 -14.73 -41.92
N GLN A 909 -31.72 -13.69 -42.53
CA GLN A 909 -33.01 -13.69 -43.24
C GLN A 909 -32.86 -13.98 -44.74
N ARG A 910 -33.95 -14.34 -45.42
CA ARG A 910 -33.97 -14.63 -46.87
C ARG A 910 -33.52 -13.46 -47.76
N ASN A 911 -33.73 -12.23 -47.32
CA ASN A 911 -33.25 -11.01 -47.97
C ASN A 911 -31.79 -10.64 -47.61
N GLY A 912 -31.13 -11.46 -46.79
CA GLY A 912 -29.74 -11.35 -46.38
C GLY A 912 -29.49 -10.58 -45.09
N PHE A 913 -30.49 -9.93 -44.49
CA PHE A 913 -30.29 -9.20 -43.23
C PHE A 913 -29.87 -10.15 -42.10
N ILE A 914 -28.86 -9.73 -41.36
CA ILE A 914 -28.37 -10.41 -40.15
C ILE A 914 -28.89 -9.64 -38.93
N LEU A 915 -29.60 -10.35 -38.06
CA LEU A 915 -30.33 -9.80 -36.92
C LEU A 915 -29.99 -10.56 -35.63
N ASP A 916 -30.35 -9.99 -34.49
CA ASP A 916 -30.22 -10.67 -33.21
C ASP A 916 -31.10 -11.95 -33.18
N SER A 917 -30.87 -12.78 -32.17
CA SER A 917 -31.62 -14.00 -31.81
C SER A 917 -33.14 -13.83 -31.67
N ASP A 918 -33.68 -12.62 -31.65
CA ASP A 918 -35.13 -12.37 -31.72
C ASP A 918 -35.68 -12.38 -33.16
N GLY A 919 -34.81 -12.41 -34.17
CA GLY A 919 -35.12 -12.41 -35.60
C GLY A 919 -35.66 -11.08 -36.14
N ILE A 920 -35.60 -9.99 -35.35
CA ILE A 920 -36.21 -8.70 -35.68
C ILE A 920 -35.25 -7.53 -35.44
N SER A 921 -34.52 -7.54 -34.33
CA SER A 921 -33.68 -6.42 -33.90
C SER A 921 -32.33 -6.40 -34.63
N ASN A 922 -31.85 -5.19 -34.96
CA ASN A 922 -30.45 -5.01 -35.33
C ASN A 922 -29.54 -5.42 -34.17
N ILE A 923 -28.30 -5.79 -34.48
CA ILE A 923 -27.35 -6.24 -33.47
C ILE A 923 -26.73 -5.01 -32.81
N ASN A 924 -26.85 -4.92 -31.49
CA ASN A 924 -26.14 -3.91 -30.71
C ASN A 924 -24.81 -4.51 -30.25
N ILE A 925 -23.72 -4.01 -30.81
CA ILE A 925 -22.39 -4.40 -30.43
C ILE A 925 -21.99 -3.52 -29.24
N PRO A 926 -21.59 -4.13 -28.13
CA PRO A 926 -21.15 -3.40 -26.97
C PRO A 926 -19.69 -2.99 -27.23
N LEU A 927 -19.44 -2.11 -28.17
CA LEU A 927 -18.15 -1.49 -28.42
C LEU A 927 -18.38 0.00 -28.64
N PRO A 928 -17.45 0.88 -28.26
CA PRO A 928 -17.61 2.31 -28.47
C PRO A 928 -17.58 2.66 -29.96
N ALA A 929 -18.00 3.87 -30.32
CA ALA A 929 -17.71 4.42 -31.65
C ALA A 929 -16.20 4.38 -31.92
N GLY A 930 -15.84 3.83 -33.07
CA GLY A 930 -14.47 3.50 -33.44
C GLY A 930 -14.43 2.86 -34.82
N SER A 931 -13.24 2.53 -35.32
CA SER A 931 -13.12 1.76 -36.56
C SER A 931 -12.86 0.29 -36.23
N TYR A 932 -13.52 -0.64 -36.92
CA TYR A 932 -13.36 -2.07 -36.66
C TYR A 932 -13.45 -2.89 -37.94
N TYR A 933 -12.75 -4.03 -38.00
CA TYR A 933 -13.09 -5.05 -38.99
C TYR A 933 -14.34 -5.81 -38.54
N VAL A 934 -15.18 -6.19 -39.51
CA VAL A 934 -16.38 -7.00 -39.26
C VAL A 934 -16.26 -8.29 -40.05
N SER A 935 -16.39 -9.43 -39.38
CA SER A 935 -16.42 -10.76 -40.03
C SER A 935 -17.75 -11.47 -39.81
N ILE A 936 -18.10 -12.29 -40.80
CA ILE A 936 -19.29 -13.15 -40.80
C ILE A 936 -18.84 -14.56 -41.15
N ASN A 937 -19.08 -15.48 -40.25
CA ASN A 937 -18.75 -16.88 -40.35
C ASN A 937 -20.03 -17.73 -40.35
N HIS A 938 -19.99 -18.90 -40.99
CA HIS A 938 -21.12 -19.82 -41.03
C HIS A 938 -20.62 -21.26 -41.03
N ARG A 939 -21.35 -22.16 -40.38
CA ARG A 939 -20.92 -23.55 -40.11
C ARG A 939 -20.48 -24.41 -41.31
N ASN A 940 -20.94 -24.11 -42.52
CA ASN A 940 -20.66 -24.90 -43.75
C ASN A 940 -20.24 -24.00 -44.94
N HIS A 941 -19.98 -22.71 -44.68
CA HIS A 941 -19.54 -21.74 -45.68
C HIS A 941 -18.26 -21.05 -45.21
N LEU A 942 -17.42 -20.63 -46.16
CA LEU A 942 -16.22 -19.85 -45.84
C LEU A 942 -16.57 -18.50 -45.22
N GLY A 943 -15.85 -18.17 -44.15
CA GLY A 943 -15.91 -16.87 -43.50
C GLY A 943 -15.50 -15.71 -44.42
N VAL A 944 -16.07 -14.53 -44.18
CA VAL A 944 -15.68 -13.27 -44.85
C VAL A 944 -15.45 -12.16 -43.85
N MET A 945 -14.54 -11.25 -44.16
CA MET A 945 -14.22 -10.07 -43.35
C MET A 945 -14.13 -8.84 -44.25
N SER A 946 -14.46 -7.66 -43.72
CA SER A 946 -14.24 -6.39 -44.45
C SER A 946 -12.77 -6.21 -44.84
N SER A 947 -12.49 -5.63 -46.01
CA SER A 947 -11.12 -5.40 -46.49
C SER A 947 -10.39 -4.26 -45.78
N ASN A 948 -11.14 -3.41 -45.07
CA ASN A 948 -10.63 -2.29 -44.29
C ASN A 948 -11.44 -2.15 -42.99
N PRO A 949 -10.89 -1.51 -41.94
CA PRO A 949 -11.66 -1.12 -40.77
C PRO A 949 -12.79 -0.16 -41.18
N LEU A 950 -13.97 -0.40 -40.64
CA LEU A 950 -15.19 0.36 -40.89
C LEU A 950 -15.45 1.29 -39.70
N THR A 951 -15.63 2.58 -39.95
CA THR A 951 -15.84 3.57 -38.89
C THR A 951 -17.31 3.61 -38.46
N PHE A 952 -17.54 3.40 -37.17
CA PHE A 952 -18.84 3.51 -36.51
C PHE A 952 -18.89 4.79 -35.67
N GLU A 953 -19.94 5.57 -35.85
CA GLU A 953 -20.19 6.79 -35.08
C GLU A 953 -21.30 6.56 -34.05
N ASN A 954 -21.31 7.35 -32.96
CA ASN A 954 -22.40 7.38 -31.98
C ASN A 954 -23.65 8.04 -32.61
N SER A 955 -24.33 7.31 -33.49
CA SER A 955 -25.54 7.75 -34.19
C SER A 955 -26.68 6.76 -34.00
N ALA A 956 -27.90 7.28 -33.85
CA ALA A 956 -29.12 6.46 -33.82
C ALA A 956 -29.43 5.78 -35.18
N THR A 957 -28.70 6.13 -36.25
CA THR A 957 -28.80 5.45 -37.54
C THR A 957 -27.68 4.41 -37.68
N PRO A 958 -28.00 3.10 -37.74
CA PRO A 958 -26.97 2.07 -37.90
C PRO A 958 -26.25 2.22 -39.24
N LEU A 959 -24.97 1.84 -39.26
CA LEU A 959 -24.19 1.75 -40.49
C LEU A 959 -24.61 0.51 -41.28
N ASP A 960 -24.87 0.70 -42.58
CA ASP A 960 -25.27 -0.37 -43.49
C ASP A 960 -24.03 -1.09 -44.03
N LEU A 961 -23.87 -2.36 -43.66
CA LEU A 961 -22.80 -3.22 -44.16
C LEU A 961 -23.38 -4.27 -45.09
N ASP A 962 -23.13 -4.15 -46.39
CA ASP A 962 -23.64 -5.09 -47.38
C ASP A 962 -22.51 -5.86 -48.06
N PHE A 963 -22.22 -7.05 -47.54
CA PHE A 963 -21.23 -7.97 -48.08
C PHE A 963 -21.66 -8.55 -49.44
N SER A 964 -22.94 -8.40 -49.82
CA SER A 964 -23.47 -8.91 -51.09
C SER A 964 -23.35 -7.91 -52.24
N PHE A 965 -22.99 -6.64 -51.96
CA PHE A 965 -23.00 -5.58 -52.97
C PHE A 965 -21.73 -5.51 -53.83
N SER A 966 -20.55 -5.73 -53.24
CA SER A 966 -19.27 -5.55 -53.93
C SER A 966 -18.18 -6.45 -53.37
N ILE A 967 -17.53 -7.21 -54.25
CA ILE A 967 -16.41 -8.07 -53.88
C ILE A 967 -15.17 -7.32 -53.37
N ALA A 968 -15.03 -6.03 -53.69
CA ALA A 968 -13.95 -5.19 -53.18
C ALA A 968 -14.14 -4.80 -51.69
N PHE A 969 -15.33 -5.04 -51.13
CA PHE A 969 -15.62 -4.78 -49.72
C PHE A 969 -15.00 -5.82 -48.79
N VAL A 970 -14.60 -6.98 -49.31
CA VAL A 970 -14.09 -8.10 -48.50
C VAL A 970 -12.61 -8.37 -48.74
N GLU A 971 -11.93 -8.83 -47.68
CA GLU A 971 -10.56 -9.32 -47.77
C GLU A 971 -10.51 -10.58 -48.66
N GLY A 972 -9.50 -10.68 -49.52
CA GLY A 972 -9.31 -11.82 -50.44
C GLY A 972 -10.16 -11.81 -51.72
N GLU A 973 -11.09 -10.87 -51.87
CA GLU A 973 -11.89 -10.64 -53.08
C GLU A 973 -12.52 -11.95 -53.66
N GLU A 974 -12.16 -12.34 -54.89
CA GLU A 974 -12.67 -13.53 -55.61
C GLU A 974 -12.38 -14.87 -54.91
N ASN A 975 -11.50 -14.89 -53.92
CA ASN A 975 -11.24 -16.09 -53.12
C ASN A 975 -12.25 -16.28 -51.97
N SER A 976 -12.90 -15.20 -51.53
CA SER A 976 -13.76 -15.17 -50.34
C SER A 976 -15.26 -15.14 -50.68
N LEU A 977 -15.64 -14.55 -51.83
CA LEU A 977 -17.03 -14.48 -52.28
C LEU A 977 -17.22 -15.01 -53.71
N ILE A 978 -18.43 -15.48 -54.00
CA ILE A 978 -18.90 -15.87 -55.33
C ILE A 978 -20.03 -14.96 -55.82
N GLU A 979 -19.99 -14.57 -57.09
CA GLU A 979 -21.11 -13.85 -57.73
C GLU A 979 -22.22 -14.83 -58.13
N LEU A 980 -23.43 -14.61 -57.60
CA LEU A 980 -24.64 -15.35 -57.94
C LEU A 980 -25.26 -14.84 -59.25
N ALA A 981 -26.17 -15.61 -59.84
CA ALA A 981 -26.81 -15.27 -61.11
C ALA A 981 -27.64 -13.96 -61.09
N ASN A 982 -28.01 -13.48 -59.89
CA ASN A 982 -28.73 -12.23 -59.67
C ASN A 982 -27.78 -11.01 -59.49
N GLY A 983 -26.46 -11.21 -59.58
CA GLY A 983 -25.44 -10.17 -59.41
C GLY A 983 -25.09 -9.83 -57.96
N LYS A 984 -25.62 -10.58 -56.98
CA LYS A 984 -25.20 -10.48 -55.57
C LYS A 984 -24.00 -11.38 -55.30
N PHE A 985 -23.17 -10.98 -54.35
CA PHE A 985 -22.08 -11.81 -53.85
C PHE A 985 -22.51 -12.63 -52.62
N ALA A 986 -22.03 -13.88 -52.54
CA ALA A 986 -22.36 -14.80 -51.46
C ALA A 986 -21.11 -15.50 -50.92
N LEU A 987 -21.14 -15.90 -49.65
CA LEU A 987 -20.12 -16.73 -49.02
C LEU A 987 -20.07 -18.06 -49.76
N TYR A 988 -18.87 -18.60 -50.03
CA TYR A 988 -18.72 -19.90 -50.67
C TYR A 988 -19.19 -21.03 -49.75
N GLY A 989 -20.03 -21.92 -50.24
CA GLY A 989 -20.34 -23.18 -49.53
C GLY A 989 -19.24 -24.22 -49.75
N GLY A 990 -19.08 -25.17 -48.82
CA GLY A 990 -18.20 -26.33 -49.03
C GLY A 990 -17.11 -26.55 -47.99
N ASP A 991 -16.99 -25.66 -47.01
CA ASP A 991 -16.08 -25.83 -45.87
C ASP A 991 -16.79 -26.67 -44.81
N PHE A 992 -16.68 -27.99 -44.92
CA PHE A 992 -17.44 -28.92 -44.08
C PHE A 992 -16.83 -29.02 -42.69
N ASP A 993 -15.50 -29.09 -42.60
CA ASP A 993 -14.81 -29.28 -41.32
C ASP A 993 -14.52 -27.95 -40.58
N GLY A 994 -14.89 -26.82 -41.19
CA GLY A 994 -14.78 -25.49 -40.61
C GLY A 994 -13.34 -25.00 -40.46
N ASN A 995 -12.43 -25.51 -41.30
CA ASN A 995 -11.01 -25.15 -41.23
C ASN A 995 -10.66 -23.88 -42.05
N GLY A 996 -11.67 -23.25 -42.66
CA GLY A 996 -11.51 -22.05 -43.49
C GLY A 996 -11.06 -22.35 -44.92
N GLN A 997 -11.09 -23.59 -45.39
CA GLN A 997 -10.66 -23.97 -46.74
C GLN A 997 -11.53 -25.06 -47.35
N VAL A 998 -11.97 -24.85 -48.59
CA VAL A 998 -12.71 -25.88 -49.34
C VAL A 998 -11.74 -26.81 -50.04
N GLN A 999 -11.55 -28.01 -49.51
CA GLN A 999 -10.55 -28.97 -49.97
C GLN A 999 -11.13 -30.33 -50.36
N SER A 1000 -10.25 -31.20 -50.87
CA SER A 1000 -10.59 -32.60 -51.14
C SER A 1000 -10.91 -33.38 -49.86
N THR A 1001 -10.47 -32.93 -48.69
CA THR A 1001 -10.82 -33.51 -47.39
C THR A 1001 -12.31 -33.34 -47.11
N ASP A 1002 -12.85 -32.14 -47.29
CA ASP A 1002 -14.30 -31.85 -47.18
C ASP A 1002 -15.11 -32.73 -48.13
N LEU A 1003 -14.70 -32.77 -49.39
CA LEU A 1003 -15.36 -33.58 -50.42
C LEU A 1003 -15.45 -35.05 -50.02
N ASN A 1004 -14.35 -35.62 -49.52
CA ASN A 1004 -14.30 -37.03 -49.14
C ASN A 1004 -15.20 -37.34 -47.94
N ILE A 1005 -15.34 -36.40 -46.99
CA ILE A 1005 -16.22 -36.56 -45.85
C ILE A 1005 -17.68 -36.47 -46.29
N VAL A 1006 -18.06 -35.44 -47.06
CA VAL A 1006 -19.43 -35.26 -47.56
C VAL A 1006 -19.88 -36.45 -48.43
N ILE A 1007 -18.99 -37.02 -49.28
CA ILE A 1007 -19.30 -38.25 -50.04
C ILE A 1007 -19.73 -39.42 -49.13
N SER A 1008 -19.10 -39.54 -47.96
CA SER A 1008 -19.41 -40.61 -47.00
C SER A 1008 -20.75 -40.44 -46.30
N LEU A 1009 -21.32 -39.22 -46.36
CA LEU A 1009 -22.57 -38.81 -45.73
C LEU A 1009 -23.75 -38.74 -46.71
N LEU A 1010 -23.54 -39.03 -48.00
CA LEU A 1010 -24.60 -39.01 -49.01
C LEU A 1010 -25.81 -39.88 -48.60
N GLY A 1011 -27.00 -39.28 -48.64
CA GLY A 1011 -28.25 -39.90 -48.23
C GLY A 1011 -28.52 -39.84 -46.73
N SER A 1012 -27.72 -39.10 -45.94
CA SER A 1012 -28.11 -38.73 -44.57
C SER A 1012 -29.15 -37.64 -44.58
N ASP A 1013 -30.25 -37.86 -43.86
CA ASP A 1013 -31.20 -36.80 -43.51
C ASP A 1013 -30.64 -36.06 -42.27
N SER A 1014 -30.88 -34.75 -42.16
CA SER A 1014 -30.59 -33.90 -40.98
C SER A 1014 -29.11 -33.62 -40.61
N ASN A 1015 -28.13 -33.99 -41.43
CA ASN A 1015 -26.74 -33.56 -41.23
C ASN A 1015 -26.50 -32.20 -41.92
N LEU A 1016 -26.79 -31.12 -41.20
CA LEU A 1016 -26.80 -29.75 -41.73
C LEU A 1016 -25.41 -29.21 -42.12
N GLU A 1017 -24.33 -29.79 -41.57
CA GLU A 1017 -22.97 -29.40 -41.94
C GLU A 1017 -22.61 -29.93 -43.34
N ALA A 1018 -23.12 -31.11 -43.71
CA ALA A 1018 -22.87 -31.73 -45.02
C ALA A 1018 -23.86 -31.30 -46.11
N ASP A 1019 -24.95 -30.63 -45.73
CA ASP A 1019 -25.98 -30.08 -46.62
C ASP A 1019 -25.54 -28.69 -47.11
N MET A 1020 -24.85 -28.67 -48.24
CA MET A 1020 -24.20 -27.47 -48.77
C MET A 1020 -25.20 -26.56 -49.46
N ASP A 1021 -26.21 -27.12 -50.14
CA ASP A 1021 -27.26 -26.33 -50.80
C ASP A 1021 -28.39 -25.91 -49.86
N MET A 1022 -28.31 -26.34 -48.59
CA MET A 1022 -29.19 -25.96 -47.49
C MET A 1022 -30.67 -26.34 -47.75
N ASN A 1023 -30.90 -27.46 -48.42
CA ASN A 1023 -32.25 -27.94 -48.76
C ASN A 1023 -32.82 -28.97 -47.75
N GLY A 1024 -32.03 -29.33 -46.73
CA GLY A 1024 -32.32 -30.33 -45.71
C GLY A 1024 -31.83 -31.76 -46.05
N GLN A 1025 -31.18 -31.97 -47.19
CA GLN A 1025 -30.80 -33.29 -47.70
C GLN A 1025 -29.38 -33.32 -48.27
N VAL A 1026 -28.54 -34.22 -47.77
CA VAL A 1026 -27.18 -34.42 -48.30
C VAL A 1026 -27.21 -35.32 -49.54
N GLN A 1027 -27.04 -34.72 -50.71
CA GLN A 1027 -27.15 -35.36 -52.02
C GLN A 1027 -25.96 -35.09 -52.94
N THR A 1028 -25.97 -35.73 -54.12
CA THR A 1028 -24.92 -35.49 -55.13
C THR A 1028 -24.98 -34.07 -55.71
N ILE A 1029 -26.07 -33.33 -55.46
CA ILE A 1029 -26.19 -31.94 -55.90
C ILE A 1029 -25.26 -31.04 -55.07
N ASP A 1030 -25.23 -31.17 -53.74
CA ASP A 1030 -24.30 -30.47 -52.83
C ASP A 1030 -22.85 -30.50 -53.32
N ILE A 1031 -22.44 -31.70 -53.75
CA ILE A 1031 -21.10 -31.94 -54.27
C ILE A 1031 -20.89 -31.26 -55.62
N ASN A 1032 -21.80 -31.50 -56.59
CA ASN A 1032 -21.57 -31.09 -57.97
C ASN A 1032 -21.84 -29.60 -58.22
N SER A 1033 -22.76 -28.98 -57.49
CA SER A 1033 -23.12 -27.57 -57.69
C SER A 1033 -22.41 -26.60 -56.76
N LEU A 1034 -21.86 -27.07 -55.63
CA LEU A 1034 -21.23 -26.19 -54.64
C LEU A 1034 -19.80 -26.65 -54.34
N LEU A 1035 -19.63 -27.83 -53.75
CA LEU A 1035 -18.33 -28.23 -53.20
C LEU A 1035 -17.24 -28.37 -54.29
N ILE A 1036 -17.49 -29.13 -55.36
CA ILE A 1036 -16.52 -29.31 -56.46
C ILE A 1036 -16.15 -27.98 -57.14
N PRO A 1037 -17.12 -27.13 -57.54
CA PRO A 1037 -16.81 -25.81 -58.10
C PRO A 1037 -15.96 -24.92 -57.21
N ASN A 1038 -16.08 -25.07 -55.89
CA ASN A 1038 -15.42 -24.23 -54.89
C ASN A 1038 -14.09 -24.80 -54.39
N LEU A 1039 -13.65 -25.98 -54.86
CA LEU A 1039 -12.37 -26.57 -54.46
C LEU A 1039 -11.19 -25.60 -54.69
N GLY A 1040 -10.41 -25.39 -53.63
CA GLY A 1040 -9.25 -24.49 -53.62
C GLY A 1040 -9.58 -23.05 -53.24
N LYS A 1041 -10.83 -22.75 -52.88
CA LYS A 1041 -11.21 -21.51 -52.20
C LYS A 1041 -10.90 -21.61 -50.71
N GLY A 1042 -10.65 -20.46 -50.08
CA GLY A 1042 -10.36 -20.39 -48.65
C GLY A 1042 -10.55 -18.98 -48.13
N GLN A 1043 -10.82 -18.88 -46.83
CA GLN A 1043 -10.95 -17.61 -46.14
C GLN A 1043 -9.62 -16.83 -46.18
N ALA A 1044 -9.73 -15.51 -46.23
CA ALA A 1044 -8.58 -14.62 -46.44
C ALA A 1044 -8.07 -13.95 -45.15
N PHE A 1045 -8.57 -14.37 -43.99
CA PHE A 1045 -8.15 -13.90 -42.68
C PHE A 1045 -7.93 -15.10 -41.76
N ASN A 1046 -7.10 -14.93 -40.73
CA ASN A 1046 -6.83 -15.97 -39.75
C ASN A 1046 -7.85 -15.88 -38.62
N ASP A 1047 -8.40 -17.04 -38.25
CA ASP A 1047 -9.13 -17.25 -37.01
C ASP A 1047 -8.20 -17.69 -35.88
#